data_AF-A0A959FWN5-F1
#
_entry.id   AF-A0A959FWN5-F1
#
_cell.length_a   1.000
_cell.length_b   1.000
_cell.length_c   1.000
_cell.angle_alpha   90.00
_cell.angle_beta   90.00
_cell.angle_gamma   90.00
#
_symmetry.space_group_name_H-M   'P 1'
#
loop_
_entity.id
_entity.type
_entity.pdbx_description
1 polymer ?
#
loop_
_entity_poly.entity_id
_entity_poly.type
_entity_poly.pdbx_seq_one_letter_code
_entity_poly.pdbx_strand_id
1 'polypeptide(L)'
;LNPHIIKNLPMPTKSIHLLLLLFWLPGFCGLEAQVPISEARLEALGTTVTVRGVALNGQELGVVRYLQDPTGGIAIYPGTGSVDGFEYVEAGDSITVTGQLVDFNGLLEISPVTAFTIHSVNNPLPSPKLITSSELGEAVEGQLVKLECASFGQTGSFQGNTLYNLGHYSGANFNLYLGSNHPLGGSSIPSAAVDLVGIASQYNSYQLLIRDVADLATSLCFFILDGPKLTDLTTNSLSFSWTTNDFSSTNVRWGTTPAMEHVQEQSNSTLSHEFTIEDLDPATFYYVQVYSDNGQEQVMSAPRLYSTASNSSGLMEVYFNKSTDPSYSTGPLPNGVGPDVVEAFILSKIEAAQHSIDITMYNTTRDWLVDALEEAVDRGVQVRYIADDQTGNSALSPTPDFPVLYGNSGGALMHNKFMVFDANATADAYVITGSLNLTFGNVFEQFNNVVGIQDEALAKAFTLEFEEMWGSSGPEPNFAEARFGDEKTSNTPQQFKIGDTWVECYFSPSDQTTARIREALETADETIDFALLLLTMDELAIALKDAYFDLVDVRGLVNSGSEPSSDFYFLQAQGLEIYENWLFDILHHKYAIVDAHLPDSDPLVITGSHNWTFSAETQNDENTLIIHNADIANIYLQEFEARWQSIVSTEESHANFSVKVFPNPADAHLFLSGVPEGAFEELRLIDLLGRVQWTGAFQPSIPTQPLNAGLYWLQLCTAAGQWISYKVQVQH
;
A
#
# COMPACT_ATOMS: atom_id res chain seq x y z
N LEU A 1 -56.04 24.52 -1.07
CA LEU A 1 -57.22 23.76 -1.53
C LEU A 1 -56.93 22.28 -1.23
N ASN A 2 -57.54 21.75 -0.18
CA ASN A 2 -57.37 20.38 0.32
C ASN A 2 -58.74 19.92 0.91
N PRO A 3 -58.91 18.66 1.33
CA PRO A 3 -59.44 17.48 0.62
C PRO A 3 -60.83 17.06 1.18
N HIS A 4 -61.45 15.95 0.73
CA HIS A 4 -62.33 15.07 1.55
C HIS A 4 -62.73 13.79 0.78
N ILE A 5 -62.43 12.58 1.27
CA ILE A 5 -63.09 11.77 2.33
C ILE A 5 -64.47 11.24 1.94
N ILE A 6 -64.64 9.91 2.00
CA ILE A 6 -65.94 9.28 2.29
C ILE A 6 -65.74 8.22 3.39
N LYS A 7 -66.53 8.35 4.46
CA LYS A 7 -66.65 7.44 5.62
C LYS A 7 -68.14 7.16 5.89
N ASN A 8 -68.43 5.96 6.42
CA ASN A 8 -69.45 5.59 7.45
C ASN A 8 -70.17 4.26 7.10
N LEU A 9 -69.85 3.10 7.73
CA LEU A 9 -70.28 2.56 9.06
C LEU A 9 -71.71 1.95 9.06
N PRO A 10 -72.13 1.02 9.98
CA PRO A 10 -71.40 0.06 10.86
C PRO A 10 -72.03 -1.38 11.04
N MET A 11 -71.21 -2.33 11.55
CA MET A 11 -71.36 -3.47 12.53
C MET A 11 -72.75 -4.08 12.94
N PRO A 12 -72.88 -5.38 13.37
CA PRO A 12 -72.15 -5.93 14.55
C PRO A 12 -71.87 -7.46 14.74
N THR A 13 -70.81 -7.73 15.52
CA THR A 13 -70.60 -8.72 16.62
C THR A 13 -70.54 -10.27 16.47
N LYS A 14 -69.48 -10.80 17.12
CA LYS A 14 -69.32 -12.00 18.02
C LYS A 14 -68.52 -13.22 17.53
N SER A 15 -67.41 -13.47 18.22
CA SER A 15 -66.58 -14.69 18.22
C SER A 15 -67.10 -15.76 19.19
N ILE A 16 -66.77 -17.05 18.96
CA ILE A 16 -66.18 -18.04 19.91
C ILE A 16 -66.17 -19.49 19.33
N HIS A 17 -64.94 -20.03 19.24
CA HIS A 17 -64.42 -21.41 19.50
C HIS A 17 -64.63 -22.63 18.56
N LEU A 18 -63.49 -23.07 18.01
CA LEU A 18 -62.81 -24.38 18.16
C LEU A 18 -63.54 -25.69 17.77
N LEU A 19 -63.03 -26.39 16.74
CA LEU A 19 -62.80 -27.84 16.80
C LEU A 19 -61.77 -28.30 15.74
N LEU A 20 -60.73 -29.01 16.19
CA LEU A 20 -59.83 -29.84 15.38
C LEU A 20 -60.56 -31.05 14.79
N LEU A 21 -60.20 -31.50 13.58
CA LEU A 21 -59.86 -32.92 13.31
C LEU A 21 -59.30 -33.17 11.89
N LEU A 22 -58.14 -33.84 11.95
CA LEU A 22 -57.22 -34.45 10.98
C LEU A 22 -57.71 -34.98 9.61
N PHE A 23 -56.82 -34.74 8.63
CA PHE A 23 -56.28 -35.60 7.56
C PHE A 23 -57.21 -36.37 6.60
N TRP A 24 -57.09 -36.02 5.30
CA TRP A 24 -56.55 -36.97 4.32
C TRP A 24 -55.96 -36.24 3.09
N LEU A 25 -54.64 -36.39 2.90
CA LEU A 25 -53.91 -36.06 1.67
C LEU A 25 -54.28 -37.05 0.56
N PRO A 26 -54.35 -36.59 -0.69
CA PRO A 26 -53.68 -37.26 -1.79
C PRO A 26 -52.47 -36.42 -2.21
N GLY A 27 -51.33 -37.09 -2.36
CA GLY A 27 -50.05 -36.47 -2.64
C GLY A 27 -50.08 -35.59 -3.88
N PHE A 28 -49.69 -34.34 -3.70
CA PHE A 28 -49.11 -33.57 -4.78
C PHE A 28 -47.70 -34.10 -4.99
N CYS A 29 -47.53 -34.84 -6.10
CA CYS A 29 -46.22 -35.02 -6.72
C CYS A 29 -45.80 -33.61 -7.19
N GLY A 30 -44.95 -32.94 -6.40
CA GLY A 30 -44.33 -31.68 -6.82
C GLY A 30 -43.33 -31.99 -7.91
N LEU A 31 -43.75 -31.90 -9.17
CA LEU A 31 -42.83 -31.59 -10.25
C LEU A 31 -42.42 -30.13 -10.01
N GLU A 32 -41.23 -29.91 -9.44
CA GLU A 32 -40.65 -28.58 -9.45
C GLU A 32 -40.46 -28.16 -10.91
N ALA A 33 -41.06 -27.03 -11.28
CA ALA A 33 -41.04 -26.56 -12.64
C ALA A 33 -39.62 -26.06 -12.95
N GLN A 34 -39.05 -26.51 -14.06
CA GLN A 34 -37.80 -25.97 -14.58
C GLN A 34 -37.96 -24.46 -14.84
N VAL A 35 -37.08 -23.64 -14.26
CA VAL A 35 -37.05 -22.19 -14.44
C VAL A 35 -35.83 -21.75 -15.28
N PRO A 36 -35.89 -20.60 -15.96
CA PRO A 36 -34.70 -19.96 -16.54
C PRO A 36 -33.65 -19.65 -15.47
N ILE A 37 -32.37 -19.71 -15.83
CA ILE A 37 -31.28 -19.47 -14.88
C ILE A 37 -31.37 -18.05 -14.28
N SER A 38 -31.70 -17.04 -15.09
CA SER A 38 -31.91 -15.68 -14.59
C SER A 38 -32.99 -15.58 -13.50
N GLU A 39 -34.06 -16.38 -13.57
CA GLU A 39 -35.11 -16.42 -12.55
C GLU A 39 -34.62 -17.18 -11.30
N ALA A 40 -33.92 -18.30 -11.48
CA ALA A 40 -33.33 -19.05 -10.36
C ALA A 40 -32.35 -18.20 -9.53
N ARG A 41 -31.56 -17.33 -10.18
CA ARG A 41 -30.62 -16.42 -9.51
C ARG A 41 -31.30 -15.38 -8.61
N LEU A 42 -32.60 -15.12 -8.80
CA LEU A 42 -33.36 -14.17 -8.00
C LEU A 42 -34.05 -14.81 -6.79
N GLU A 43 -34.01 -16.14 -6.67
CA GLU A 43 -34.57 -16.86 -5.54
C GLU A 43 -33.72 -16.66 -4.27
N ALA A 44 -34.34 -16.82 -3.10
CA ALA A 44 -33.62 -16.71 -1.84
C ALA A 44 -32.64 -17.88 -1.65
N LEU A 45 -31.48 -17.62 -1.02
CA LEU A 45 -30.55 -18.69 -0.62
C LEU A 45 -31.26 -19.76 0.21
N GLY A 46 -30.91 -21.03 -0.03
CA GLY A 46 -31.54 -22.23 0.52
C GLY A 46 -32.74 -22.74 -0.28
N THR A 47 -33.23 -21.98 -1.27
CA THR A 47 -34.31 -22.41 -2.16
C THR A 47 -33.83 -23.52 -3.08
N THR A 48 -34.62 -24.59 -3.20
CA THR A 48 -34.38 -25.62 -4.21
C THR A 48 -34.81 -25.09 -5.57
N VAL A 49 -33.90 -25.15 -6.54
CA VAL A 49 -34.14 -24.71 -7.91
C VAL A 49 -33.84 -25.84 -8.89
N THR A 50 -34.63 -25.93 -9.95
CA THR A 50 -34.39 -26.82 -11.09
C THR A 50 -34.11 -25.99 -12.34
N VAL A 51 -32.90 -26.05 -12.86
CA VAL A 51 -32.47 -25.30 -14.05
C VAL A 51 -31.98 -26.23 -15.16
N ARG A 52 -31.95 -25.73 -16.40
CA ARG A 52 -31.40 -26.44 -17.55
C ARG A 52 -30.50 -25.52 -18.34
N GLY A 53 -29.35 -26.01 -18.77
CA GLY A 53 -28.44 -25.29 -19.65
C GLY A 53 -27.45 -26.22 -20.33
N VAL A 54 -26.40 -25.63 -20.90
CA VAL A 54 -25.22 -26.31 -21.45
C VAL A 54 -24.05 -26.10 -20.50
N ALA A 55 -23.36 -27.18 -20.12
CA ALA A 55 -22.17 -27.11 -19.28
C ALA A 55 -21.02 -26.46 -20.08
N LEU A 56 -20.36 -25.47 -19.48
CA LEU A 56 -19.32 -24.67 -20.15
C LEU A 56 -17.92 -25.27 -20.03
N ASN A 57 -17.70 -26.11 -19.03
CA ASN A 57 -16.42 -26.72 -18.68
C ASN A 57 -16.58 -28.19 -18.25
N GLY A 58 -15.49 -28.93 -18.31
CA GLY A 58 -15.33 -30.27 -17.75
C GLY A 58 -14.40 -30.27 -16.53
N GLN A 59 -13.68 -31.38 -16.35
CA GLN A 59 -12.79 -31.62 -15.20
C GLN A 59 -11.55 -30.71 -15.18
N GLU A 60 -11.22 -30.05 -16.29
CA GLU A 60 -10.07 -29.15 -16.41
C GLU A 60 -10.12 -27.94 -15.46
N LEU A 61 -11.32 -27.52 -15.05
CA LEU A 61 -11.54 -26.47 -14.03
C LEU A 61 -11.88 -27.02 -12.64
N GLY A 62 -11.59 -28.30 -12.40
CA GLY A 62 -11.89 -28.97 -11.14
C GLY A 62 -13.31 -29.52 -11.07
N VAL A 63 -13.91 -29.48 -9.87
CA VAL A 63 -15.18 -30.17 -9.59
C VAL A 63 -16.43 -29.34 -9.91
N VAL A 64 -16.31 -28.02 -9.99
CA VAL A 64 -17.42 -27.12 -10.31
C VAL A 64 -17.77 -27.25 -11.79
N ARG A 65 -19.06 -27.19 -12.12
CA ARG A 65 -19.56 -27.06 -13.50
C ARG A 65 -20.35 -25.78 -13.63
N TYR A 66 -20.03 -24.97 -14.62
CA TYR A 66 -20.80 -23.78 -14.95
C TYR A 66 -21.83 -24.13 -16.00
N LEU A 67 -23.09 -23.82 -15.73
CA LEU A 67 -24.22 -24.11 -16.58
C LEU A 67 -24.78 -22.82 -17.14
N GLN A 68 -24.98 -22.74 -18.46
CA GLN A 68 -25.52 -21.55 -19.10
C GLN A 68 -26.72 -21.85 -19.99
N ASP A 69 -27.73 -20.98 -19.92
CA ASP A 69 -28.88 -20.94 -20.80
C ASP A 69 -28.95 -19.56 -21.49
N PRO A 70 -29.92 -19.30 -22.38
CA PRO A 70 -30.03 -17.99 -23.04
C PRO A 70 -30.28 -16.79 -22.11
N THR A 71 -30.54 -17.01 -20.83
CA THR A 71 -30.92 -15.99 -19.86
C THR A 71 -29.83 -15.70 -18.82
N GLY A 72 -28.91 -16.64 -18.57
CA GLY A 72 -27.81 -16.43 -17.62
C GLY A 72 -26.97 -17.67 -17.39
N GLY A 73 -25.99 -17.54 -16.48
CA GLY A 73 -25.10 -18.61 -16.06
C GLY A 73 -25.18 -18.85 -14.55
N ILE A 74 -24.86 -20.06 -14.11
CA ILE A 74 -24.82 -20.44 -12.70
C ILE A 74 -23.81 -21.55 -12.45
N ALA A 75 -23.10 -21.48 -11.32
CA ALA A 75 -22.16 -22.52 -10.90
C ALA A 75 -22.90 -23.69 -10.24
N ILE A 76 -22.39 -24.90 -10.44
CA ILE A 76 -22.91 -26.13 -9.82
C ILE A 76 -21.75 -26.81 -9.09
N TYR A 77 -21.86 -26.89 -7.76
CA TYR A 77 -20.84 -27.53 -6.93
C TYR A 77 -21.35 -28.88 -6.40
N PRO A 78 -20.78 -30.02 -6.84
CA PRO A 78 -21.13 -31.34 -6.32
C PRO A 78 -20.45 -31.57 -4.96
N GLY A 79 -20.94 -30.85 -3.93
CA GLY A 79 -20.47 -30.94 -2.55
C GLY A 79 -21.05 -32.14 -1.79
N THR A 80 -20.75 -32.21 -0.49
CA THR A 80 -21.25 -33.25 0.42
C THR A 80 -22.77 -33.34 0.36
N GLY A 81 -23.31 -34.54 0.07
CA GLY A 81 -24.75 -34.79 -0.05
C GLY A 81 -25.30 -34.68 -1.47
N SER A 82 -24.44 -34.40 -2.46
CA SER A 82 -24.80 -34.48 -3.87
C SER A 82 -24.96 -35.92 -4.34
N VAL A 83 -25.78 -36.15 -5.37
CA VAL A 83 -25.90 -37.45 -6.03
C VAL A 83 -24.62 -37.80 -6.80
N ASP A 84 -24.27 -39.09 -6.79
CA ASP A 84 -23.10 -39.61 -7.50
C ASP A 84 -23.20 -39.40 -9.02
N GLY A 85 -22.05 -39.24 -9.68
CA GLY A 85 -21.92 -39.24 -11.13
C GLY A 85 -21.97 -37.84 -11.77
N PHE A 86 -22.19 -36.78 -11.01
CA PHE A 86 -22.12 -35.41 -11.53
C PHE A 86 -20.69 -35.05 -11.99
N GLU A 87 -19.67 -35.70 -11.43
CA GLU A 87 -18.26 -35.55 -11.81
C GLU A 87 -17.96 -35.93 -13.28
N TYR A 88 -18.87 -36.64 -13.95
CA TYR A 88 -18.77 -37.04 -15.36
C TYR A 88 -19.46 -36.07 -16.33
N VAL A 89 -20.04 -34.98 -15.86
CA VAL A 89 -20.55 -33.92 -16.74
C VAL A 89 -19.35 -33.27 -17.44
N GLU A 90 -19.41 -33.17 -18.76
CA GLU A 90 -18.36 -32.56 -19.58
C GLU A 90 -18.86 -31.28 -20.27
N ALA A 91 -17.92 -30.47 -20.76
CA ALA A 91 -18.25 -29.29 -21.56
C ALA A 91 -19.10 -29.67 -22.78
N GLY A 92 -20.17 -28.92 -23.02
CA GLY A 92 -21.12 -29.18 -24.10
C GLY A 92 -22.28 -30.12 -23.72
N ASP A 93 -22.30 -30.71 -22.52
CA ASP A 93 -23.45 -31.50 -22.08
C ASP A 93 -24.65 -30.58 -21.77
N SER A 94 -25.81 -30.89 -22.36
CA SER A 94 -27.07 -30.23 -21.97
C SER A 94 -27.68 -30.99 -20.81
N ILE A 95 -27.72 -30.36 -19.64
CA ILE A 95 -28.17 -31.00 -18.40
C ILE A 95 -29.34 -30.24 -17.78
N THR A 96 -30.24 -30.98 -17.12
CA THR A 96 -31.11 -30.42 -16.09
C THR A 96 -30.55 -30.81 -14.74
N VAL A 97 -30.46 -29.85 -13.82
CA VAL A 97 -29.91 -30.03 -12.47
C VAL A 97 -30.87 -29.44 -11.44
N THR A 98 -31.00 -30.12 -10.30
CA THR A 98 -31.83 -29.70 -9.16
C THR A 98 -31.01 -29.74 -7.88
N GLY A 99 -31.03 -28.66 -7.12
CA GLY A 99 -30.34 -28.54 -5.83
C GLY A 99 -30.68 -27.21 -5.16
N GLN A 100 -30.06 -26.95 -4.01
CA GLN A 100 -30.28 -25.70 -3.27
C GLN A 100 -29.36 -24.59 -3.77
N LEU A 101 -29.88 -23.36 -3.85
CA LEU A 101 -29.09 -22.17 -4.11
C LEU A 101 -28.30 -21.77 -2.87
N VAL A 102 -26.99 -21.59 -3.00
CA VAL A 102 -26.10 -21.16 -1.91
C VAL A 102 -25.12 -20.10 -2.44
N ASP A 103 -24.55 -19.33 -1.52
CA ASP A 103 -23.43 -18.43 -1.80
C ASP A 103 -22.18 -18.97 -1.12
N PHE A 104 -21.09 -19.09 -1.87
CA PHE A 104 -19.81 -19.53 -1.33
C PHE A 104 -18.69 -18.59 -1.79
N ASN A 105 -18.13 -17.82 -0.85
CA ASN A 105 -17.11 -16.80 -1.13
C ASN A 105 -17.54 -15.82 -2.24
N GLY A 106 -18.82 -15.45 -2.24
CA GLY A 106 -19.42 -14.57 -3.23
C GLY A 106 -19.84 -15.25 -4.53
N LEU A 107 -19.54 -16.53 -4.75
CA LEU A 107 -20.02 -17.27 -5.92
C LEU A 107 -21.43 -17.80 -5.68
N LEU A 108 -22.39 -17.42 -6.53
CA LEU A 108 -23.73 -17.99 -6.48
C LEU A 108 -23.77 -19.36 -7.16
N GLU A 109 -24.08 -20.41 -6.40
CA GLU A 109 -24.01 -21.79 -6.86
C GLU A 109 -25.19 -22.68 -6.43
N ILE A 110 -25.41 -23.78 -7.15
CA ILE A 110 -26.33 -24.85 -6.75
C ILE A 110 -25.53 -25.94 -6.03
N SER A 111 -25.80 -26.12 -4.73
CA SER A 111 -25.23 -27.17 -3.90
C SER A 111 -26.08 -27.49 -2.65
N PRO A 112 -26.24 -28.76 -2.25
CA PRO A 112 -25.81 -29.97 -2.96
C PRO A 112 -26.70 -30.27 -4.17
N VAL A 113 -26.18 -31.03 -5.13
CA VAL A 113 -26.92 -31.50 -6.30
C VAL A 113 -27.79 -32.69 -5.91
N THR A 114 -29.10 -32.50 -5.77
CA THR A 114 -30.04 -33.56 -5.37
C THR A 114 -30.52 -34.45 -6.52
N ALA A 115 -30.47 -33.95 -7.76
CA ALA A 115 -30.77 -34.71 -8.97
C ALA A 115 -30.17 -34.02 -10.19
N PHE A 116 -29.74 -34.79 -11.19
CA PHE A 116 -29.42 -34.27 -12.52
C PHE A 116 -29.75 -35.27 -13.62
N THR A 117 -29.86 -34.80 -14.86
CA THR A 117 -30.08 -35.62 -16.04
C THR A 117 -29.37 -35.00 -17.23
N ILE A 118 -28.57 -35.80 -17.94
CA ILE A 118 -27.93 -35.40 -19.21
C ILE A 118 -28.91 -35.70 -20.36
N HIS A 119 -29.30 -34.68 -21.12
CA HIS A 119 -30.24 -34.78 -22.24
C HIS A 119 -29.53 -35.03 -23.57
N SER A 120 -28.38 -34.38 -23.77
CA SER A 120 -27.52 -34.55 -24.95
C SER A 120 -26.09 -34.20 -24.59
N VAL A 121 -25.14 -34.80 -25.28
CA VAL A 121 -23.69 -34.62 -25.06
C VAL A 121 -23.05 -33.92 -26.26
N ASN A 122 -21.91 -33.25 -26.05
CA ASN A 122 -21.12 -32.58 -27.09
C ASN A 122 -21.89 -31.54 -27.91
N ASN A 123 -22.79 -30.78 -27.29
CA ASN A 123 -23.45 -29.65 -27.95
C ASN A 123 -22.45 -28.49 -28.14
N PRO A 124 -22.61 -27.65 -29.17
CA PRO A 124 -21.86 -26.40 -29.27
C PRO A 124 -22.09 -25.55 -28.02
N LEU A 125 -21.02 -24.93 -27.52
CA LEU A 125 -21.14 -23.99 -26.41
C LEU A 125 -21.86 -22.71 -26.84
N PRO A 126 -22.50 -22.00 -25.89
CA PRO A 126 -23.03 -20.66 -26.14
C PRO A 126 -21.94 -19.74 -26.74
N SER A 127 -22.34 -18.81 -27.61
CA SER A 127 -21.42 -17.78 -28.09
C SER A 127 -20.96 -16.91 -26.90
N PRO A 128 -19.64 -16.69 -26.72
CA PRO A 128 -19.15 -15.84 -25.64
C PRO A 128 -19.71 -14.42 -25.74
N LYS A 129 -20.12 -13.84 -24.60
CA LYS A 129 -20.51 -12.44 -24.53
C LYS A 129 -19.26 -11.56 -24.52
N LEU A 130 -19.10 -10.68 -25.51
CA LEU A 130 -18.03 -9.67 -25.48
C LEU A 130 -18.28 -8.71 -24.32
N ILE A 131 -17.26 -8.51 -23.49
CA ILE A 131 -17.26 -7.59 -22.34
C ILE A 131 -15.97 -6.77 -22.32
N THR A 132 -15.98 -5.67 -21.58
CA THR A 132 -14.80 -4.96 -21.09
C THR A 132 -14.38 -5.49 -19.72
N SER A 133 -13.15 -5.18 -19.26
CA SER A 133 -12.67 -5.65 -17.96
C SER A 133 -13.49 -5.12 -16.78
N SER A 134 -14.06 -3.91 -16.88
CA SER A 134 -14.95 -3.35 -15.86
C SER A 134 -16.34 -3.98 -15.82
N GLU A 135 -16.73 -4.71 -16.87
CA GLU A 135 -17.99 -5.45 -16.92
C GLU A 135 -17.87 -6.88 -16.38
N LEU A 136 -16.65 -7.32 -16.01
CA LEU A 136 -16.44 -8.59 -15.30
C LEU A 136 -16.98 -8.45 -13.87
N GLY A 137 -18.15 -9.01 -13.63
CA GLY A 137 -18.82 -8.93 -12.34
C GLY A 137 -20.15 -9.69 -12.30
N GLU A 138 -20.97 -9.40 -11.30
CA GLU A 138 -22.24 -10.09 -11.00
C GLU A 138 -23.13 -10.30 -12.24
N ALA A 139 -23.24 -9.28 -13.09
CA ALA A 139 -24.13 -9.30 -14.27
C ALA A 139 -23.76 -10.37 -15.31
N VAL A 140 -22.52 -10.86 -15.29
CA VAL A 140 -22.02 -11.90 -16.21
C VAL A 140 -21.56 -13.16 -15.50
N GLU A 141 -21.70 -13.23 -14.17
CA GLU A 141 -21.25 -14.36 -13.37
C GLU A 141 -21.86 -15.69 -13.88
N GLY A 142 -21.01 -16.70 -14.00
CA GLY A 142 -21.32 -18.04 -14.51
C GLY A 142 -21.49 -18.14 -16.03
N GLN A 143 -21.33 -17.05 -16.78
CA GLN A 143 -21.48 -17.04 -18.23
C GLN A 143 -20.12 -17.11 -18.95
N LEU A 144 -20.14 -17.64 -20.17
CA LEU A 144 -19.01 -17.57 -21.09
C LEU A 144 -18.89 -16.15 -21.66
N VAL A 145 -17.73 -15.54 -21.48
CA VAL A 145 -17.40 -14.17 -21.89
C VAL A 145 -16.16 -14.14 -22.77
N LYS A 146 -16.02 -13.08 -23.58
CA LYS A 146 -14.81 -12.77 -24.35
C LYS A 146 -14.26 -11.42 -23.88
N LEU A 147 -12.97 -11.39 -23.56
CA LEU A 147 -12.18 -10.18 -23.33
C LEU A 147 -11.14 -10.10 -24.44
N GLU A 148 -11.08 -8.99 -25.15
CA GLU A 148 -10.12 -8.77 -26.23
C GLU A 148 -8.88 -8.05 -25.69
N CYS A 149 -7.71 -8.26 -26.31
CA CYS A 149 -6.49 -7.52 -26.01
C CYS A 149 -6.01 -7.60 -24.53
N ALA A 150 -6.13 -8.76 -23.88
CA ALA A 150 -5.60 -8.97 -22.54
C ALA A 150 -4.08 -9.20 -22.58
N SER A 151 -3.32 -8.53 -21.71
CA SER A 151 -1.87 -8.65 -21.63
C SER A 151 -1.44 -9.23 -20.28
N PHE A 152 -0.55 -10.22 -20.32
CA PHE A 152 0.11 -10.73 -19.14
C PHE A 152 1.24 -9.77 -18.75
N GLY A 153 1.17 -9.17 -17.56
CA GLY A 153 2.24 -8.30 -17.04
C GLY A 153 3.52 -9.03 -16.61
N GLN A 154 3.58 -10.34 -16.84
CA GLN A 154 4.66 -11.23 -16.41
C GLN A 154 5.01 -12.23 -17.53
N THR A 155 6.26 -12.69 -17.54
CA THR A 155 6.75 -13.69 -18.49
C THR A 155 6.99 -15.05 -17.80
N GLY A 156 7.30 -16.10 -18.57
CA GLY A 156 7.64 -17.42 -18.04
C GLY A 156 6.62 -18.50 -18.39
N SER A 157 6.38 -19.44 -17.47
CA SER A 157 5.43 -20.54 -17.65
C SER A 157 4.27 -20.45 -16.66
N PHE A 158 3.05 -20.75 -17.13
CA PHE A 158 1.87 -20.84 -16.28
C PHE A 158 2.07 -21.82 -15.13
N GLN A 159 1.60 -21.44 -13.95
CA GLN A 159 1.60 -22.20 -12.73
C GLN A 159 0.15 -22.51 -12.35
N GLY A 160 -0.08 -23.69 -11.79
CA GLY A 160 -1.38 -24.03 -11.21
C GLY A 160 -1.53 -23.42 -9.83
N ASN A 161 -2.77 -23.20 -9.40
CA ASN A 161 -3.13 -22.52 -8.16
C ASN A 161 -2.58 -21.08 -8.11
N THR A 162 -2.72 -20.36 -9.22
CA THR A 162 -2.14 -19.02 -9.39
C THR A 162 -3.18 -18.06 -9.92
N LEU A 163 -3.22 -16.88 -9.30
CA LEU A 163 -3.97 -15.72 -9.76
C LEU A 163 -3.05 -14.83 -10.59
N TYR A 164 -3.47 -14.52 -11.81
CA TYR A 164 -2.78 -13.61 -12.71
C TYR A 164 -3.57 -12.32 -12.81
N ASN A 165 -2.91 -11.19 -12.59
CA ASN A 165 -3.50 -9.87 -12.84
C ASN A 165 -3.14 -9.44 -14.26
N LEU A 166 -4.14 -9.32 -15.13
CA LEU A 166 -3.94 -9.00 -16.53
C LEU A 166 -4.30 -7.54 -16.79
N GLY A 167 -3.45 -6.88 -17.58
CA GLY A 167 -3.77 -5.60 -18.19
C GLY A 167 -4.81 -5.79 -19.29
N HIS A 168 -5.64 -4.76 -19.51
CA HIS A 168 -6.64 -4.74 -20.56
C HIS A 168 -6.64 -3.37 -21.27
N TYR A 169 -6.97 -3.35 -22.56
CA TYR A 169 -6.95 -2.13 -23.38
C TYR A 169 -7.84 -0.99 -22.87
N SER A 170 -8.89 -1.32 -22.09
CA SER A 170 -9.76 -0.31 -21.47
C SER A 170 -9.14 0.37 -20.25
N GLY A 171 -7.91 0.01 -19.86
CA GLY A 171 -7.16 0.63 -18.77
C GLY A 171 -7.45 0.08 -17.37
N ALA A 172 -8.36 -0.89 -17.23
CA ALA A 172 -8.64 -1.55 -15.95
C ALA A 172 -8.15 -2.99 -15.96
N ASN A 173 -7.38 -3.37 -14.95
CA ASN A 173 -6.88 -4.74 -14.81
C ASN A 173 -7.99 -5.69 -14.36
N PHE A 174 -7.83 -6.99 -14.63
CA PHE A 174 -8.74 -8.02 -14.14
C PHE A 174 -7.98 -9.30 -13.79
N ASN A 175 -8.62 -10.16 -12.98
CA ASN A 175 -8.01 -11.38 -12.51
C ASN A 175 -8.33 -12.57 -13.42
N LEU A 176 -7.32 -13.39 -13.72
CA LEU A 176 -7.43 -14.71 -14.34
C LEU A 176 -6.91 -15.74 -13.34
N TYR A 177 -7.69 -16.77 -13.01
CA TYR A 177 -7.27 -17.81 -12.08
C TYR A 177 -7.07 -19.16 -12.76
N LEU A 178 -5.94 -19.81 -12.47
CA LEU A 178 -5.66 -21.18 -12.90
C LEU A 178 -5.62 -22.11 -11.69
N GLY A 179 -6.45 -23.15 -11.69
CA GLY A 179 -6.47 -24.17 -10.63
C GLY A 179 -5.20 -25.05 -10.59
N SER A 180 -5.02 -25.83 -9.52
CA SER A 180 -3.76 -26.55 -9.25
C SER A 180 -3.30 -27.51 -10.36
N ASN A 181 -4.24 -28.18 -11.05
CA ASN A 181 -3.98 -29.14 -12.12
C ASN A 181 -4.44 -28.63 -13.49
N HIS A 182 -4.40 -27.31 -13.69
CA HIS A 182 -4.89 -26.69 -14.91
C HIS A 182 -4.11 -27.16 -16.15
N PRO A 183 -4.75 -27.42 -17.32
CA PRO A 183 -4.06 -27.90 -18.52
C PRO A 183 -2.95 -26.99 -19.05
N LEU A 184 -2.99 -25.70 -18.72
CA LEU A 184 -1.93 -24.75 -19.07
C LEU A 184 -0.69 -24.84 -18.17
N GLY A 185 -0.73 -25.58 -17.05
CA GLY A 185 0.40 -25.71 -16.13
C GLY A 185 1.69 -26.13 -16.85
N GLY A 186 2.73 -25.31 -16.74
CA GLY A 186 4.03 -25.48 -17.39
C GLY A 186 4.14 -24.94 -18.82
N SER A 187 3.03 -24.62 -19.49
CA SER A 187 3.05 -23.97 -20.81
C SER A 187 3.50 -22.52 -20.72
N SER A 188 4.04 -21.96 -21.81
CA SER A 188 4.55 -20.59 -21.83
C SER A 188 3.44 -19.55 -21.73
N ILE A 189 3.64 -18.54 -20.89
CA ILE A 189 2.79 -17.34 -20.82
C ILE A 189 3.01 -16.54 -22.12
N PRO A 190 1.92 -16.12 -22.81
CA PRO A 190 2.04 -15.28 -24.00
C PRO A 190 2.79 -13.98 -23.71
N SER A 191 3.79 -13.67 -24.54
CA SER A 191 4.52 -12.39 -24.49
C SER A 191 3.84 -11.26 -25.26
N ALA A 192 2.76 -11.57 -25.98
CA ALA A 192 1.94 -10.63 -26.72
C ALA A 192 0.51 -10.70 -26.20
N ALA A 193 -0.27 -9.62 -26.42
CA ALA A 193 -1.67 -9.60 -26.02
C ALA A 193 -2.47 -10.74 -26.66
N VAL A 194 -3.48 -11.20 -25.95
CA VAL A 194 -4.36 -12.30 -26.34
C VAL A 194 -5.81 -11.91 -26.19
N ASP A 195 -6.66 -12.45 -27.05
CA ASP A 195 -8.09 -12.50 -26.80
C ASP A 195 -8.35 -13.71 -25.91
N LEU A 196 -9.07 -13.49 -24.82
CA LEU A 196 -9.46 -14.51 -23.86
C LEU A 196 -10.94 -14.85 -24.03
N VAL A 197 -11.24 -16.13 -24.11
CA VAL A 197 -12.59 -16.65 -23.89
C VAL A 197 -12.59 -17.41 -22.58
N GLY A 198 -13.44 -17.04 -21.63
CA GLY A 198 -13.45 -17.68 -20.32
C GLY A 198 -14.80 -17.59 -19.64
N ILE A 199 -14.90 -18.22 -18.49
CA ILE A 199 -16.10 -18.19 -17.66
C ILE A 199 -15.91 -17.15 -16.57
N ALA A 200 -16.81 -16.18 -16.48
CA ALA A 200 -16.81 -15.21 -15.39
C ALA A 200 -17.21 -15.91 -14.08
N SER A 201 -16.38 -15.77 -13.06
CA SER A 201 -16.51 -16.45 -11.76
C SER A 201 -16.15 -15.49 -10.62
N GLN A 202 -16.31 -15.96 -9.39
CA GLN A 202 -15.96 -15.22 -8.18
C GLN A 202 -15.36 -16.17 -7.14
N TYR A 203 -14.38 -15.65 -6.40
CA TYR A 203 -13.89 -16.23 -5.15
C TYR A 203 -13.27 -15.11 -4.31
N ASN A 204 -14.09 -14.50 -3.44
CA ASN A 204 -13.85 -13.21 -2.76
C ASN A 204 -13.72 -11.99 -3.70
N SER A 205 -13.15 -12.17 -4.89
CA SER A 205 -13.09 -11.19 -5.98
C SER A 205 -13.49 -11.83 -7.31
N TYR A 206 -13.94 -11.01 -8.27
CA TYR A 206 -14.27 -11.49 -9.61
C TYR A 206 -13.02 -11.94 -10.37
N GLN A 207 -13.17 -13.02 -11.11
CA GLN A 207 -12.08 -13.65 -11.85
C GLN A 207 -12.60 -14.31 -13.12
N LEU A 208 -11.73 -14.42 -14.12
CA LEU A 208 -11.95 -15.20 -15.32
C LEU A 208 -11.34 -16.60 -15.13
N LEU A 209 -12.06 -17.63 -15.61
CA LEU A 209 -11.56 -19.00 -15.71
C LEU A 209 -11.49 -19.40 -17.18
N ILE A 210 -10.29 -19.65 -17.70
CA ILE A 210 -10.08 -20.22 -19.05
C ILE A 210 -9.87 -21.72 -18.91
N ARG A 211 -10.27 -22.53 -19.90
CA ARG A 211 -10.26 -24.00 -19.80
C ARG A 211 -8.96 -24.62 -20.30
N ASP A 212 -8.46 -24.13 -21.42
CA ASP A 212 -7.25 -24.64 -22.06
C ASP A 212 -6.65 -23.59 -23.01
N VAL A 213 -5.70 -24.01 -23.84
CA VAL A 213 -5.01 -23.10 -24.79
C VAL A 213 -5.91 -22.58 -25.91
N ALA A 214 -7.04 -23.24 -26.21
CA ALA A 214 -7.99 -22.76 -27.22
C ALA A 214 -8.74 -21.50 -26.78
N ASP A 215 -8.77 -21.25 -25.47
CA ASP A 215 -9.31 -20.02 -24.86
C ASP A 215 -8.32 -18.85 -24.91
N LEU A 216 -7.10 -19.08 -25.42
CA LEU A 216 -6.05 -18.09 -25.67
C LEU A 216 -5.85 -17.93 -27.19
N ALA A 217 -6.37 -16.85 -27.75
CA ALA A 217 -6.10 -16.51 -29.15
C ALA A 217 -5.11 -15.34 -29.24
N THR A 218 -4.12 -15.40 -30.12
CA THR A 218 -3.23 -14.27 -30.38
C THR A 218 -4.06 -13.05 -30.78
N SER A 219 -3.88 -11.93 -30.07
CA SER A 219 -4.57 -10.69 -30.38
C SER A 219 -3.74 -9.83 -31.32
N LEU A 220 -4.42 -9.13 -32.23
CA LEU A 220 -3.81 -8.16 -33.14
C LEU A 220 -3.94 -6.72 -32.62
N CYS A 221 -4.42 -6.53 -31.39
CA CYS A 221 -4.70 -5.20 -30.87
C CYS A 221 -3.45 -4.35 -30.75
N PHE A 222 -3.64 -3.06 -31.00
CA PHE A 222 -2.64 -2.03 -30.85
C PHE A 222 -2.70 -1.39 -29.46
N PHE A 223 -1.59 -1.36 -28.72
CA PHE A 223 -1.53 -0.84 -27.35
C PHE A 223 -0.17 -0.23 -27.00
N ILE A 224 -0.17 0.58 -25.92
CA ILE A 224 1.05 1.11 -25.30
C ILE A 224 1.67 -0.01 -24.44
N LEU A 225 2.89 -0.41 -24.78
CA LEU A 225 3.66 -1.44 -24.08
C LEU A 225 4.23 -0.94 -22.75
N ASP A 226 4.69 0.31 -22.73
CA ASP A 226 5.34 0.94 -21.60
C ASP A 226 5.17 2.46 -21.66
N GLY A 227 4.93 3.11 -20.52
CA GLY A 227 4.70 4.55 -20.39
C GLY A 227 3.22 4.98 -20.44
N PRO A 228 2.96 6.31 -20.46
CA PRO A 228 3.93 7.40 -20.54
C PRO A 228 4.79 7.52 -19.28
N LYS A 229 6.11 7.62 -19.49
CA LYS A 229 7.10 7.93 -18.47
C LYS A 229 7.52 9.39 -18.61
N LEU A 230 7.50 10.14 -17.51
CA LEU A 230 8.11 11.48 -17.48
C LEU A 230 9.63 11.29 -17.47
N THR A 231 10.31 11.75 -18.51
CA THR A 231 11.75 11.57 -18.69
C THR A 231 12.56 12.79 -18.30
N ASP A 232 11.95 13.97 -18.37
CA ASP A 232 12.55 15.24 -17.96
C ASP A 232 11.45 16.24 -17.63
N LEU A 233 11.72 17.13 -16.67
CA LEU A 233 10.83 18.24 -16.35
C LEU A 233 11.65 19.48 -15.99
N THR A 234 11.23 20.62 -16.51
CA THR A 234 11.84 21.92 -16.25
C THR A 234 10.78 22.90 -15.76
N THR A 235 11.17 24.16 -15.56
CA THR A 235 10.22 25.21 -15.20
C THR A 235 9.25 25.55 -16.33
N ASN A 236 9.51 25.13 -17.57
CA ASN A 236 8.67 25.45 -18.73
C ASN A 236 8.45 24.29 -19.70
N SER A 237 8.83 23.07 -19.35
CA SER A 237 8.64 21.91 -20.20
C SER A 237 8.43 20.60 -19.45
N LEU A 238 7.73 19.67 -20.10
CA LEU A 238 7.54 18.28 -19.66
C LEU A 238 7.88 17.34 -20.82
N SER A 239 8.81 16.41 -20.61
CA SER A 239 9.24 15.43 -21.61
C SER A 239 8.75 14.04 -21.26
N PHE A 240 8.22 13.33 -22.24
CA PHE A 240 7.64 12.01 -22.07
C PHE A 240 8.24 11.00 -23.03
N SER A 241 8.29 9.74 -22.60
CA SER A 241 8.52 8.61 -23.48
C SER A 241 7.48 7.49 -23.28
N TRP A 242 7.17 6.77 -24.35
CA TRP A 242 6.37 5.55 -24.30
C TRP A 242 6.70 4.67 -25.49
N THR A 243 6.27 3.41 -25.42
CA THR A 243 6.44 2.45 -26.53
C THR A 243 5.11 1.80 -26.89
N THR A 244 4.98 1.40 -28.15
CA THR A 244 3.80 0.68 -28.64
C THR A 244 4.20 -0.64 -29.28
N ASN A 245 3.26 -1.57 -29.34
CA ASN A 245 3.48 -2.87 -29.97
C ASN A 245 3.38 -2.86 -31.50
N ASP A 246 2.98 -1.73 -32.10
CA ASP A 246 2.93 -1.51 -33.55
C ASP A 246 3.34 -0.08 -33.92
N PHE A 247 3.82 0.11 -35.14
CA PHE A 247 4.29 1.39 -35.66
C PHE A 247 3.17 2.41 -35.70
N SER A 248 3.35 3.53 -35.01
CA SER A 248 2.26 4.47 -34.79
C SER A 248 2.73 5.91 -34.61
N SER A 249 1.78 6.84 -34.60
CA SER A 249 2.01 8.26 -34.37
C SER A 249 2.32 8.61 -32.92
N THR A 250 3.08 9.70 -32.72
CA THR A 250 3.35 10.32 -31.42
C THR A 250 2.39 11.48 -31.22
N ASN A 251 1.43 11.35 -30.31
CA ASN A 251 0.49 12.43 -30.02
C ASN A 251 0.31 12.64 -28.52
N VAL A 252 0.08 13.89 -28.13
CA VAL A 252 -0.10 14.29 -26.74
C VAL A 252 -1.19 15.34 -26.66
N ARG A 253 -2.05 15.23 -25.66
CA ARG A 253 -2.97 16.29 -25.26
C ARG A 253 -2.71 16.72 -23.82
N TRP A 254 -2.83 18.01 -23.55
CA TRP A 254 -2.58 18.56 -22.23
C TRP A 254 -3.37 19.83 -21.94
N GLY A 255 -3.44 20.22 -20.67
CA GLY A 255 -4.04 21.48 -20.26
C GLY A 255 -4.13 21.64 -18.75
N THR A 256 -4.43 22.84 -18.27
CA THR A 256 -4.54 23.13 -16.82
C THR A 256 -5.90 22.71 -16.25
N THR A 257 -6.80 22.19 -17.08
CA THR A 257 -8.06 21.58 -16.64
C THR A 257 -8.20 20.17 -17.18
N PRO A 258 -9.08 19.32 -16.60
CA PRO A 258 -9.33 17.97 -17.10
C PRO A 258 -9.76 17.90 -18.57
N ALA A 259 -10.18 19.02 -19.18
CA ALA A 259 -10.55 19.08 -20.58
C ALA A 259 -9.35 18.97 -21.54
N MET A 260 -8.12 19.22 -21.06
CA MET A 260 -6.88 19.19 -21.85
C MET A 260 -7.00 19.98 -23.16
N GLU A 261 -6.99 21.31 -23.05
CA GLU A 261 -7.33 22.25 -24.13
C GLU A 261 -6.34 22.24 -25.31
N HIS A 262 -5.16 21.66 -25.13
CA HIS A 262 -4.11 21.59 -26.12
C HIS A 262 -3.92 20.17 -26.64
N VAL A 263 -3.68 20.06 -27.94
CA VAL A 263 -3.43 18.78 -28.62
C VAL A 263 -2.31 18.99 -29.63
N GLN A 264 -1.33 18.09 -29.64
CA GLN A 264 -0.29 18.02 -30.66
C GLN A 264 -0.24 16.61 -31.24
N GLU A 265 -0.32 16.55 -32.56
CA GLU A 265 -0.19 15.31 -33.33
C GLU A 265 1.06 15.35 -34.18
N GLN A 266 1.81 14.25 -34.20
CA GLN A 266 2.96 14.07 -35.09
C GLN A 266 2.67 12.91 -36.04
N SER A 267 2.81 13.16 -37.34
CA SER A 267 2.60 12.14 -38.38
C SER A 267 3.78 11.16 -38.52
N ASN A 268 4.68 11.09 -37.53
CA ASN A 268 5.74 10.09 -37.48
C ASN A 268 5.12 8.69 -37.30
N SER A 269 5.88 7.65 -37.61
CA SER A 269 5.47 6.26 -37.38
C SER A 269 6.64 5.52 -36.76
N THR A 270 6.53 5.19 -35.47
CA THR A 270 7.60 4.63 -34.64
C THR A 270 7.01 3.66 -33.61
N LEU A 271 7.86 2.81 -33.03
CA LEU A 271 7.52 1.96 -31.88
C LEU A 271 7.93 2.61 -30.54
N SER A 272 8.82 3.60 -30.60
CA SER A 272 9.34 4.33 -29.45
C SER A 272 9.07 5.81 -29.68
N HIS A 273 8.31 6.39 -28.78
CA HIS A 273 7.79 7.73 -28.86
C HIS A 273 8.48 8.59 -27.82
N GLU A 274 8.84 9.80 -28.23
CA GLU A 274 9.30 10.86 -27.34
C GLU A 274 8.58 12.14 -27.71
N PHE A 275 8.15 12.89 -26.70
CA PHE A 275 7.50 14.17 -26.91
C PHE A 275 7.80 15.13 -25.76
N THR A 276 8.18 16.37 -26.09
CA THR A 276 8.35 17.45 -25.12
C THR A 276 7.27 18.50 -25.33
N ILE A 277 6.52 18.76 -24.27
CA ILE A 277 5.61 19.90 -24.18
C ILE A 277 6.46 21.10 -23.73
N GLU A 278 6.50 22.17 -24.54
CA GLU A 278 7.23 23.41 -24.25
C GLU A 278 6.28 24.57 -23.92
N ASP A 279 6.83 25.74 -23.61
CA ASP A 279 6.10 26.98 -23.33
C ASP A 279 5.11 26.88 -22.16
N LEU A 280 5.43 26.07 -21.14
CA LEU A 280 4.64 25.92 -19.92
C LEU A 280 5.01 26.96 -18.86
N ASP A 281 4.06 27.25 -17.98
CA ASP A 281 4.29 28.08 -16.79
C ASP A 281 4.95 27.29 -15.64
N PRO A 282 5.87 27.89 -14.86
CA PRO A 282 6.48 27.26 -13.67
C PRO A 282 5.47 26.91 -12.58
N ALA A 283 5.80 25.90 -11.76
CA ALA A 283 4.97 25.43 -10.63
C ALA A 283 3.47 25.30 -10.96
N THR A 284 3.17 24.81 -12.17
CA THR A 284 1.82 24.73 -12.71
C THR A 284 1.49 23.29 -13.05
N PHE A 285 0.28 22.87 -12.70
CA PHE A 285 -0.20 21.52 -12.92
C PHE A 285 -0.90 21.40 -14.27
N TYR A 286 -0.54 20.38 -15.02
CA TYR A 286 -1.10 20.04 -16.32
C TYR A 286 -1.63 18.62 -16.30
N TYR A 287 -2.89 18.45 -16.67
CA TYR A 287 -3.40 17.16 -17.09
C TYR A 287 -2.74 16.82 -18.42
N VAL A 288 -2.14 15.63 -18.53
CA VAL A 288 -1.49 15.14 -19.75
C VAL A 288 -2.01 13.75 -20.06
N GLN A 289 -2.24 13.49 -21.35
CA GLN A 289 -2.53 12.17 -21.87
C GLN A 289 -1.78 11.97 -23.19
N VAL A 290 -1.08 10.85 -23.31
CA VAL A 290 -0.45 10.45 -24.58
C VAL A 290 -1.37 9.53 -25.35
N TYR A 291 -1.29 9.58 -26.67
CA TYR A 291 -1.98 8.63 -27.52
C TYR A 291 -1.22 8.38 -28.82
N SER A 292 -1.44 7.18 -29.35
CA SER A 292 -0.81 6.74 -30.58
C SER A 292 -1.87 6.16 -31.51
N ASP A 293 -1.68 6.33 -32.81
CA ASP A 293 -2.58 5.86 -33.88
C ASP A 293 -1.73 5.17 -34.96
N ASN A 294 -2.05 3.90 -35.27
CA ASN A 294 -1.37 3.09 -36.28
C ASN A 294 -2.03 3.13 -37.68
N GLY A 295 -3.02 4.01 -37.87
CA GLY A 295 -3.81 4.18 -39.07
C GLY A 295 -5.03 3.26 -39.17
N GLN A 296 -5.23 2.35 -38.22
CA GLN A 296 -6.43 1.51 -38.08
C GLN A 296 -7.13 1.76 -36.75
N GLU A 297 -6.36 1.84 -35.67
CA GLU A 297 -6.81 1.96 -34.29
C GLU A 297 -5.97 3.02 -33.55
N GLN A 298 -6.56 3.58 -32.49
CA GLN A 298 -5.91 4.54 -31.61
C GLN A 298 -5.92 4.01 -30.18
N VAL A 299 -4.79 4.14 -29.48
CA VAL A 299 -4.65 3.81 -28.06
C VAL A 299 -4.23 5.05 -27.28
N MET A 300 -4.77 5.22 -26.07
CA MET A 300 -4.50 6.36 -25.20
C MET A 300 -4.10 5.87 -23.80
N SER A 301 -3.22 6.62 -23.12
CA SER A 301 -2.99 6.44 -21.68
C SER A 301 -4.18 6.92 -20.85
N ALA A 302 -4.23 6.62 -19.55
CA ALA A 302 -5.07 7.40 -18.65
C ALA A 302 -4.56 8.86 -18.59
N PRO A 303 -5.43 9.88 -18.43
CA PRO A 303 -4.98 11.23 -18.12
C PRO A 303 -4.37 11.25 -16.72
N ARG A 304 -3.23 11.92 -16.56
CA ARG A 304 -2.54 12.09 -15.28
C ARG A 304 -2.13 13.54 -15.08
N LEU A 305 -2.02 13.96 -13.83
CA LEU A 305 -1.58 15.30 -13.46
C LEU A 305 -0.05 15.32 -13.32
N TYR A 306 0.60 16.30 -13.93
CA TYR A 306 2.04 16.53 -13.86
C TYR A 306 2.32 17.97 -13.44
N SER A 307 3.45 18.22 -12.81
CA SER A 307 3.90 19.58 -12.47
C SER A 307 5.15 19.95 -13.25
N THR A 308 5.22 21.18 -13.73
CA THR A 308 6.49 21.84 -14.05
C THR A 308 7.27 22.15 -12.78
N ALA A 309 8.59 22.28 -12.88
CA ALA A 309 9.43 22.72 -11.76
C ALA A 309 9.06 24.15 -11.33
N SER A 310 9.32 24.48 -10.07
CA SER A 310 9.13 25.83 -9.55
C SER A 310 10.40 26.69 -9.72
N ASN A 311 10.26 28.01 -9.52
CA ASN A 311 11.41 28.92 -9.40
C ASN A 311 11.86 29.10 -7.94
N SER A 312 11.43 28.21 -7.05
CA SER A 312 11.81 28.24 -5.63
C SER A 312 13.30 27.96 -5.46
N SER A 313 13.84 28.22 -4.27
CA SER A 313 15.24 27.95 -3.95
C SER A 313 15.58 26.45 -3.98
N GLY A 314 14.58 25.58 -3.76
CA GLY A 314 14.78 24.14 -3.63
C GLY A 314 15.53 23.74 -2.36
N LEU A 315 15.59 24.62 -1.35
CA LEU A 315 16.24 24.33 -0.07
C LEU A 315 15.57 23.11 0.59
N MET A 316 16.36 22.09 0.87
CA MET A 316 15.95 20.92 1.66
C MET A 316 16.69 20.93 3.00
N GLU A 317 15.96 20.79 4.10
CA GLU A 317 16.47 20.80 5.46
C GLU A 317 16.05 19.53 6.20
N VAL A 318 16.99 18.83 6.82
CA VAL A 318 16.73 17.58 7.55
C VAL A 318 17.03 17.76 9.03
N TYR A 319 16.08 17.37 9.87
CA TYR A 319 16.19 17.45 11.31
C TYR A 319 15.86 16.11 11.97
N PHE A 320 16.55 15.82 13.07
CA PHE A 320 16.25 14.69 13.94
C PHE A 320 16.00 15.19 15.36
N ASN A 321 14.99 14.68 16.04
CA ASN A 321 14.73 15.09 17.43
C ASN A 321 15.72 14.46 18.43
N LYS A 322 16.62 13.58 17.96
CA LYS A 322 17.66 12.90 18.74
C LYS A 322 19.01 13.06 18.05
N SER A 323 20.10 12.74 18.76
CA SER A 323 21.46 12.85 18.24
C SER A 323 21.72 11.84 17.11
N THR A 324 22.50 12.26 16.11
CA THR A 324 23.07 11.41 15.06
C THR A 324 24.54 11.09 15.34
N ASP A 325 25.16 10.21 14.54
CA ASP A 325 26.59 9.92 14.59
C ASP A 325 27.29 10.60 13.39
N PRO A 326 27.91 11.78 13.60
CA PRO A 326 28.55 12.53 12.54
C PRO A 326 29.83 11.84 12.01
N SER A 327 30.32 10.76 12.62
CA SER A 327 31.50 10.04 12.13
C SER A 327 31.25 9.27 10.83
N TYR A 328 29.97 9.00 10.50
CA TYR A 328 29.52 8.38 9.25
C TYR A 328 29.20 9.41 8.15
N SER A 329 29.41 10.69 8.42
CA SER A 329 29.22 11.75 7.43
C SER A 329 30.32 11.74 6.37
N THR A 330 29.94 11.72 5.10
CA THR A 330 30.83 11.95 3.95
C THR A 330 30.57 13.29 3.26
N GLY A 331 29.56 14.02 3.71
CA GLY A 331 29.12 15.29 3.15
C GLY A 331 28.53 16.22 4.23
N PRO A 332 27.26 16.67 4.10
CA PRO A 332 26.65 17.54 5.09
C PRO A 332 26.22 16.81 6.36
N LEU A 333 26.06 17.60 7.43
CA LEU A 333 25.40 17.21 8.66
C LEU A 333 23.91 17.58 8.59
N PRO A 334 23.04 16.96 9.40
CA PRO A 334 21.65 17.42 9.54
C PRO A 334 21.60 18.90 9.95
N ASN A 335 20.57 19.62 9.49
CA ASN A 335 20.35 21.03 9.79
C ASN A 335 20.17 21.28 11.29
N GLY A 336 19.66 20.29 12.02
CA GLY A 336 19.56 20.33 13.47
C GLY A 336 19.28 18.99 14.11
N VAL A 337 19.77 18.82 15.34
CA VAL A 337 19.51 17.66 16.18
C VAL A 337 19.01 18.08 17.55
N GLY A 338 18.01 17.35 18.07
CA GLY A 338 17.46 17.56 19.41
C GLY A 338 16.04 18.14 19.41
N PRO A 339 15.27 17.90 20.49
CA PRO A 339 13.85 18.21 20.53
C PRO A 339 13.58 19.71 20.41
N ASP A 340 14.28 20.54 21.20
CA ASP A 340 14.10 22.00 21.19
C ASP A 340 14.49 22.62 19.84
N VAL A 341 15.44 22.02 19.12
CA VAL A 341 15.88 22.49 17.80
C VAL A 341 14.80 22.22 16.76
N VAL A 342 14.17 21.04 16.81
CA VAL A 342 13.05 20.70 15.92
C VAL A 342 11.84 21.62 16.18
N GLU A 343 11.49 21.87 17.45
CA GLU A 343 10.40 22.79 17.78
C GLU A 343 10.70 24.22 17.32
N ALA A 344 11.94 24.71 17.55
CA ALA A 344 12.37 26.03 17.11
C ALA A 344 12.35 26.18 15.57
N PHE A 345 12.69 25.12 14.84
CA PHE A 345 12.59 25.10 13.38
C PHE A 345 11.14 25.27 12.93
N ILE A 346 10.20 24.47 13.47
CA ILE A 346 8.77 24.56 13.12
C ILE A 346 8.22 25.95 13.47
N LEU A 347 8.51 26.44 14.68
CA LEU A 347 8.11 27.78 15.12
C LEU A 347 8.60 28.86 14.15
N SER A 348 9.85 28.76 13.69
CA SER A 348 10.41 29.74 12.75
C SER A 348 9.66 29.82 11.42
N LYS A 349 9.11 28.70 10.94
CA LYS A 349 8.31 28.68 9.70
C LYS A 349 6.92 29.27 9.93
N ILE A 350 6.30 29.00 11.08
CA ILE A 350 5.03 29.63 11.47
C ILE A 350 5.19 31.15 11.59
N GLU A 351 6.24 31.62 12.27
CA GLU A 351 6.53 33.05 12.43
C GLU A 351 6.79 33.75 11.09
N ALA A 352 7.43 33.05 10.14
CA ALA A 352 7.77 33.58 8.83
C ALA A 352 6.58 33.63 7.85
N ALA A 353 5.55 32.81 8.04
CA ALA A 353 4.41 32.73 7.13
C ALA A 353 3.69 34.08 6.94
N GLN A 354 3.34 34.40 5.70
CA GLN A 354 2.75 35.69 5.32
C GLN A 354 1.31 35.58 4.79
N HIS A 355 0.87 34.41 4.34
CA HIS A 355 -0.38 34.24 3.61
C HIS A 355 -1.22 33.07 4.15
N SER A 356 -0.64 31.88 4.26
CA SER A 356 -1.38 30.67 4.62
C SER A 356 -0.54 29.64 5.36
N ILE A 357 -1.18 28.90 6.25
CA ILE A 357 -0.64 27.73 6.95
C ILE A 357 -1.72 26.64 6.93
N ASP A 358 -1.44 25.54 6.26
CA ASP A 358 -2.26 24.33 6.29
C ASP A 358 -1.55 23.24 7.07
N ILE A 359 -2.23 22.65 8.05
CA ILE A 359 -1.62 21.66 8.96
C ILE A 359 -2.46 20.40 8.97
N THR A 360 -1.81 19.27 8.71
CA THR A 360 -2.33 17.95 9.05
C THR A 360 -1.46 17.39 10.16
N MET A 361 -2.09 16.99 11.27
CA MET A 361 -1.36 16.46 12.41
C MET A 361 -2.20 15.44 13.15
N TYR A 362 -1.80 14.18 13.04
CA TYR A 362 -2.46 13.06 13.72
C TYR A 362 -2.72 13.33 15.21
N ASN A 363 -1.72 13.79 15.96
CA ASN A 363 -1.88 14.08 17.38
C ASN A 363 -0.98 15.23 17.85
N THR A 364 -1.56 16.18 18.60
CA THR A 364 -0.82 17.27 19.23
C THR A 364 -1.10 17.46 20.73
N THR A 365 -0.04 17.70 21.51
CA THR A 365 -0.10 18.11 22.93
C THR A 365 0.79 19.33 23.22
N ARG A 366 1.15 20.11 22.19
CA ARG A 366 2.05 21.26 22.33
C ARG A 366 1.27 22.58 22.27
N ASP A 367 1.00 23.14 23.43
CA ASP A 367 0.24 24.40 23.55
C ASP A 367 0.92 25.56 22.80
N TRP A 368 2.27 25.62 22.80
CA TRP A 368 3.02 26.65 22.07
C TRP A 368 2.71 26.67 20.58
N LEU A 369 2.37 25.52 19.98
CA LEU A 369 2.01 25.45 18.57
C LEU A 369 0.74 26.24 18.32
N VAL A 370 -0.27 26.03 19.17
CA VAL A 370 -1.56 26.72 19.06
C VAL A 370 -1.38 28.21 19.29
N ASP A 371 -0.64 28.61 20.33
CA ASP A 371 -0.31 30.02 20.58
C ASP A 371 0.34 30.67 19.35
N ALA A 372 1.33 30.02 18.73
CA ALA A 372 2.03 30.55 17.55
C ALA A 372 1.13 30.65 16.31
N LEU A 373 0.17 29.74 16.15
CA LEU A 373 -0.81 29.76 15.06
C LEU A 373 -1.87 30.84 15.27
N GLU A 374 -2.34 31.05 16.50
CA GLU A 374 -3.22 32.17 16.84
C GLU A 374 -2.52 33.51 16.61
N GLU A 375 -1.22 33.62 16.95
CA GLU A 375 -0.42 34.79 16.59
C GLU A 375 -0.28 34.96 15.07
N ALA A 376 -0.28 33.88 14.28
CA ALA A 376 -0.30 33.95 12.81
C ALA A 376 -1.65 34.48 12.30
N VAL A 377 -2.76 34.02 12.87
CA VAL A 377 -4.10 34.56 12.59
C VAL A 377 -4.17 36.06 12.90
N ASP A 378 -3.60 36.49 14.03
CA ASP A 378 -3.51 37.91 14.39
C ASP A 378 -2.69 38.74 13.39
N ARG A 379 -1.69 38.12 12.72
CA ARG A 379 -0.94 38.73 11.61
C ARG A 379 -1.73 38.77 10.30
N GLY A 380 -2.89 38.10 10.22
CA GLY A 380 -3.73 38.01 9.04
C GLY A 380 -3.41 36.80 8.14
N VAL A 381 -2.64 35.83 8.63
CA VAL A 381 -2.34 34.57 7.95
C VAL A 381 -3.57 33.65 8.06
N GLN A 382 -3.97 33.02 6.96
CA GLN A 382 -5.01 31.99 6.99
C GLN A 382 -4.44 30.72 7.62
N VAL A 383 -5.06 30.20 8.67
CA VAL A 383 -4.68 28.92 9.29
C VAL A 383 -5.82 27.92 9.11
N ARG A 384 -5.52 26.75 8.55
CA ARG A 384 -6.44 25.61 8.43
C ARG A 384 -5.81 24.37 9.06
N TYR A 385 -6.56 23.62 9.86
CA TYR A 385 -6.01 22.49 10.63
C TYR A 385 -6.87 21.24 10.50
N ILE A 386 -6.25 20.11 10.16
CA ILE A 386 -6.88 18.78 10.16
C ILE A 386 -6.20 17.92 11.24
N ALA A 387 -7.02 17.34 12.13
CA ALA A 387 -6.58 16.52 13.25
C ALA A 387 -7.28 15.15 13.24
N ASP A 388 -6.64 14.13 13.81
CA ASP A 388 -7.27 12.82 13.95
C ASP A 388 -8.46 12.86 14.93
N ASP A 389 -9.59 12.22 14.59
CA ASP A 389 -10.79 12.22 15.44
C ASP A 389 -10.75 11.17 16.58
N GLN A 390 -9.76 10.28 16.57
CA GLN A 390 -9.60 9.18 17.53
C GLN A 390 -8.46 9.43 18.53
N THR A 391 -7.67 10.50 18.39
CA THR A 391 -6.62 10.86 19.35
C THR A 391 -7.01 11.98 20.30
N GLY A 392 -6.18 12.18 21.33
CA GLY A 392 -6.47 13.14 22.40
C GLY A 392 -6.40 14.61 21.98
N ASN A 393 -5.49 14.96 21.05
CA ASN A 393 -5.31 16.33 20.52
C ASN A 393 -5.44 17.45 21.58
N SER A 394 -4.82 17.25 22.74
CA SER A 394 -5.14 18.03 23.94
C SER A 394 -4.82 19.52 23.81
N ALA A 395 -3.86 19.89 22.95
CA ALA A 395 -3.53 21.30 22.70
C ALA A 395 -4.65 22.05 21.95
N LEU A 396 -5.52 21.34 21.21
CA LEU A 396 -6.67 21.92 20.52
C LEU A 396 -7.90 22.11 21.43
N SER A 397 -7.70 21.96 22.75
CA SER A 397 -8.73 22.15 23.78
C SER A 397 -8.24 23.15 24.84
N PRO A 398 -8.89 24.32 25.00
CA PRO A 398 -10.12 24.75 24.34
C PRO A 398 -9.95 24.95 22.83
N THR A 399 -11.07 25.00 22.10
CA THR A 399 -11.07 25.20 20.65
C THR A 399 -10.29 26.47 20.29
N PRO A 400 -9.33 26.38 19.35
CA PRO A 400 -8.53 27.53 18.94
C PRO A 400 -9.31 28.52 18.07
N ASP A 401 -8.74 29.70 17.86
CA ASP A 401 -9.35 30.77 17.06
C ASP A 401 -9.30 30.55 15.53
N PHE A 402 -8.79 29.40 15.07
CA PHE A 402 -8.78 28.98 13.66
C PHE A 402 -9.61 27.71 13.40
N PRO A 403 -10.11 27.48 12.17
CA PRO A 403 -10.89 26.29 11.84
C PRO A 403 -10.09 24.99 12.01
N VAL A 404 -10.73 24.01 12.66
CA VAL A 404 -10.21 22.64 12.83
C VAL A 404 -11.23 21.64 12.29
N LEU A 405 -10.77 20.72 11.44
CA LEU A 405 -11.53 19.55 10.98
C LEU A 405 -10.96 18.30 11.65
N TYR A 406 -11.86 17.47 12.19
CA TYR A 406 -11.50 16.16 12.72
C TYR A 406 -11.97 15.06 11.76
N GLY A 407 -11.05 14.16 11.40
CA GLY A 407 -11.24 12.95 10.60
C GLY A 407 -9.99 12.09 10.78
N ASN A 408 -9.88 10.83 10.41
CA ASN A 408 -10.79 9.96 9.68
C ASN A 408 -11.57 9.07 10.65
N SER A 409 -12.88 8.95 10.49
CA SER A 409 -13.74 8.22 11.42
C SER A 409 -13.84 6.72 11.10
N GLY A 410 -14.05 5.87 12.11
CA GLY A 410 -14.44 4.47 11.90
C GLY A 410 -13.31 3.43 11.94
N GLY A 411 -12.15 3.80 12.49
CA GLY A 411 -11.03 2.88 12.75
C GLY A 411 -9.85 3.04 11.79
N ALA A 412 -10.02 3.77 10.70
CA ALA A 412 -8.93 4.35 9.91
C ALA A 412 -8.41 5.62 10.59
N LEU A 413 -7.20 6.08 10.25
CA LEU A 413 -6.57 7.24 10.88
C LEU A 413 -6.29 8.34 9.85
N MET A 414 -6.53 9.61 10.22
CA MET A 414 -5.86 10.72 9.54
C MET A 414 -4.45 10.78 10.10
N HIS A 415 -3.56 10.02 9.49
CA HIS A 415 -2.22 9.78 10.01
C HIS A 415 -1.18 10.66 9.33
N ASN A 416 -1.58 11.75 8.68
CA ASN A 416 -0.65 12.73 8.14
C ASN A 416 0.02 13.58 9.26
N LYS A 417 1.25 14.03 8.98
CA LYS A 417 2.05 14.96 9.81
C LYS A 417 2.79 15.94 8.92
N PHE A 418 2.04 16.75 8.18
CA PHE A 418 2.65 17.76 7.34
C PHE A 418 2.11 19.17 7.61
N MET A 419 2.92 20.15 7.25
CA MET A 419 2.54 21.56 7.27
C MET A 419 2.92 22.19 5.94
N VAL A 420 2.02 22.98 5.37
CA VAL A 420 2.26 23.77 4.15
C VAL A 420 2.18 25.24 4.50
N PHE A 421 3.22 25.99 4.14
CA PHE A 421 3.32 27.43 4.34
C PHE A 421 3.29 28.10 2.98
N ASP A 422 2.46 29.14 2.84
CA ASP A 422 2.46 30.08 1.71
C ASP A 422 2.54 29.41 0.32
N ALA A 423 1.73 28.36 0.08
CA ALA A 423 1.85 27.45 -1.06
C ALA A 423 1.88 28.11 -2.46
N ASN A 424 1.36 29.33 -2.58
CA ASN A 424 1.31 30.10 -3.83
C ASN A 424 2.34 31.24 -3.89
N ALA A 425 3.31 31.28 -2.99
CA ALA A 425 4.36 32.30 -2.93
C ALA A 425 5.72 31.67 -3.19
N THR A 426 6.22 31.73 -4.43
CA THR A 426 7.47 31.07 -4.87
C THR A 426 8.67 31.21 -3.92
N ALA A 427 8.85 32.37 -3.29
CA ALA A 427 9.98 32.62 -2.40
C ALA A 427 9.82 32.04 -0.99
N ASP A 428 8.57 31.81 -0.55
CA ASP A 428 8.22 31.49 0.83
C ASP A 428 7.51 30.14 0.97
N ALA A 429 7.03 29.56 -0.15
CA ALA A 429 6.33 28.29 -0.19
C ALA A 429 7.21 27.17 0.39
N TYR A 430 6.67 26.47 1.39
CA TYR A 430 7.45 25.52 2.18
C TYR A 430 6.58 24.36 2.66
N VAL A 431 7.12 23.14 2.64
CA VAL A 431 6.49 21.94 3.19
C VAL A 431 7.35 21.41 4.32
N ILE A 432 6.75 21.09 5.47
CA ILE A 432 7.38 20.26 6.51
C ILE A 432 6.63 18.93 6.53
N THR A 433 7.34 17.80 6.54
CA THR A 433 6.75 16.48 6.79
C THR A 433 7.75 15.56 7.52
N GLY A 434 7.33 14.33 7.83
CA GLY A 434 8.16 13.29 8.43
C GLY A 434 7.34 12.38 9.34
N SER A 435 8.00 11.77 10.32
CA SER A 435 7.36 10.82 11.24
C SER A 435 6.78 11.46 12.50
N LEU A 436 7.07 12.75 12.74
CA LEU A 436 6.89 13.41 14.02
C LEU A 436 5.44 13.85 14.27
N ASN A 437 4.79 13.23 15.27
CA ASN A 437 3.65 13.87 15.92
C ASN A 437 4.12 14.99 16.84
N LEU A 438 3.34 16.06 16.99
CA LEU A 438 3.63 17.11 17.96
C LEU A 438 3.07 16.78 19.34
N THR A 439 3.46 15.63 19.90
CA THR A 439 3.19 15.27 21.30
C THR A 439 4.47 15.34 22.12
N PHE A 440 4.38 15.55 23.43
CA PHE A 440 5.56 15.57 24.31
C PHE A 440 6.41 14.30 24.15
N GLY A 441 5.77 13.13 24.16
CA GLY A 441 6.47 11.85 23.98
C GLY A 441 7.15 11.75 22.62
N ASN A 442 6.48 12.13 21.53
CA ASN A 442 7.10 12.06 20.19
C ASN A 442 8.28 13.01 20.03
N VAL A 443 8.19 14.22 20.58
CA VAL A 443 9.25 15.21 20.48
C VAL A 443 10.42 14.87 21.40
N PHE A 444 10.17 14.56 22.68
CA PHE A 444 11.21 14.48 23.70
C PHE A 444 11.65 13.06 24.07
N GLU A 445 10.81 12.04 23.87
CA GLU A 445 11.06 10.67 24.36
C GLU A 445 11.40 9.73 23.20
N GLN A 446 10.66 9.78 22.10
CA GLN A 446 10.74 8.85 20.97
C GLN A 446 11.70 9.34 19.87
N PHE A 447 11.99 8.49 18.88
CA PHE A 447 12.89 8.81 17.75
C PHE A 447 12.08 9.17 16.51
N ASN A 448 12.30 10.36 15.98
CA ASN A 448 11.58 10.91 14.85
C ASN A 448 12.49 11.71 13.92
N ASN A 449 12.07 11.81 12.66
CA ASN A 449 12.73 12.60 11.62
C ASN A 449 11.74 13.64 11.06
N VAL A 450 12.29 14.75 10.59
CA VAL A 450 11.55 15.86 9.98
C VAL A 450 12.33 16.36 8.78
N VAL A 451 11.65 16.52 7.64
CA VAL A 451 12.18 17.12 6.43
C VAL A 451 11.39 18.38 6.10
N GLY A 452 12.11 19.47 5.82
CA GLY A 452 11.57 20.71 5.31
C GLY A 452 12.03 20.97 3.89
N ILE A 453 11.12 21.35 2.99
CA ILE A 453 11.43 21.60 1.58
C ILE A 453 10.79 22.92 1.14
N GLN A 454 11.61 23.86 0.66
CA GLN A 454 11.16 25.13 0.09
C GLN A 454 10.91 24.96 -1.41
N ASP A 455 9.69 24.57 -1.77
CA ASP A 455 9.27 24.41 -3.15
C ASP A 455 7.77 24.67 -3.35
N GLU A 456 7.44 25.59 -4.25
CA GLU A 456 6.05 25.96 -4.59
C GLU A 456 5.28 24.83 -5.26
N ALA A 457 5.90 24.02 -6.13
CA ALA A 457 5.19 22.96 -6.83
C ALA A 457 4.80 21.84 -5.86
N LEU A 458 5.74 21.45 -4.97
CA LEU A 458 5.48 20.48 -3.91
C LEU A 458 4.46 21.02 -2.91
N ALA A 459 4.57 22.29 -2.49
CA ALA A 459 3.61 22.91 -1.58
C ALA A 459 2.18 22.91 -2.14
N LYS A 460 2.01 23.19 -3.44
CA LYS A 460 0.70 23.06 -4.11
C LYS A 460 0.18 21.63 -4.14
N ALA A 461 1.04 20.62 -4.26
CA ALA A 461 0.62 19.22 -4.25
C ALA A 461 0.12 18.78 -2.86
N PHE A 462 0.84 19.13 -1.80
CA PHE A 462 0.37 18.93 -0.41
C PHE A 462 -0.88 19.76 -0.10
N THR A 463 -1.05 20.93 -0.72
CA THR A 463 -2.29 21.72 -0.60
C THR A 463 -3.47 21.01 -1.27
N LEU A 464 -3.29 20.39 -2.45
CA LEU A 464 -4.36 19.60 -3.09
C LEU A 464 -4.80 18.42 -2.21
N GLU A 465 -3.84 17.68 -1.65
CA GLU A 465 -4.10 16.62 -0.67
C GLU A 465 -4.86 17.15 0.55
N PHE A 466 -4.42 18.27 1.12
CA PHE A 466 -5.10 18.92 2.24
C PHE A 466 -6.54 19.28 1.86
N GLU A 467 -6.76 19.86 0.68
CA GLU A 467 -8.06 20.34 0.22
C GLU A 467 -9.05 19.21 -0.11
N GLU A 468 -8.56 18.03 -0.50
CA GLU A 468 -9.39 16.83 -0.63
C GLU A 468 -9.96 16.41 0.73
N MET A 469 -9.14 16.39 1.78
CA MET A 469 -9.60 16.13 3.15
C MET A 469 -10.44 17.29 3.72
N TRP A 470 -10.11 18.53 3.39
CA TRP A 470 -10.83 19.73 3.83
C TRP A 470 -12.19 19.90 3.14
N GLY A 471 -12.33 19.36 1.92
CA GLY A 471 -13.49 19.46 1.05
C GLY A 471 -13.64 20.82 0.34
N SER A 472 -12.69 21.75 0.50
CA SER A 472 -12.75 23.06 -0.13
C SER A 472 -11.38 23.72 -0.25
N SER A 473 -11.25 24.73 -1.12
CA SER A 473 -10.08 25.63 -1.14
C SER A 473 -10.25 26.90 -0.30
N GLY A 474 -11.37 27.00 0.41
CA GLY A 474 -11.68 28.13 1.27
C GLY A 474 -11.11 27.99 2.68
N PRO A 475 -11.25 29.05 3.51
CA PRO A 475 -10.83 29.03 4.92
C PRO A 475 -11.60 28.02 5.78
N GLU A 476 -12.82 27.64 5.40
CA GLU A 476 -13.69 26.77 6.18
C GLU A 476 -13.80 25.38 5.53
N PRO A 477 -13.90 24.29 6.31
CA PRO A 477 -14.05 22.96 5.76
C PRO A 477 -15.45 22.79 5.17
N ASN A 478 -15.54 21.99 4.11
CA ASN A 478 -16.82 21.55 3.56
C ASN A 478 -17.01 20.05 3.83
N PHE A 479 -17.71 19.76 4.92
CA PHE A 479 -17.97 18.38 5.37
C PHE A 479 -18.66 17.48 4.34
N ALA A 480 -19.39 18.03 3.37
CA ALA A 480 -20.05 17.23 2.33
C ALA A 480 -19.08 16.78 1.24
N GLU A 481 -17.99 17.53 1.03
CA GLU A 481 -17.00 17.28 -0.02
C GLU A 481 -15.66 16.80 0.53
N ALA A 482 -15.47 16.83 1.85
CA ALA A 482 -14.32 16.23 2.52
C ALA A 482 -14.25 14.72 2.20
N ARG A 483 -13.06 14.23 1.87
CA ARG A 483 -12.77 12.82 1.59
C ARG A 483 -11.57 12.38 2.42
N PHE A 484 -11.69 11.25 3.11
CA PHE A 484 -10.63 10.62 3.88
C PHE A 484 -10.56 9.14 3.51
N GLY A 485 -9.41 8.51 3.73
CA GLY A 485 -9.22 7.09 3.50
C GLY A 485 -9.62 6.66 2.09
N ASP A 486 -10.46 5.62 1.99
CA ASP A 486 -10.86 5.01 0.72
C ASP A 486 -11.77 5.89 -0.15
N GLU A 487 -12.27 7.01 0.38
CA GLU A 487 -13.03 7.99 -0.42
C GLU A 487 -12.13 8.92 -1.26
N LYS A 488 -10.82 8.93 -0.99
CA LYS A 488 -9.85 9.76 -1.72
C LYS A 488 -9.54 9.22 -3.12
N THR A 489 -9.02 10.10 -3.96
CA THR A 489 -8.66 9.81 -5.35
C THR A 489 -7.23 10.23 -5.65
N SER A 490 -6.56 9.51 -6.55
CA SER A 490 -5.21 9.90 -7.00
C SER A 490 -5.32 11.15 -7.89
N ASN A 491 -5.12 12.31 -7.27
CA ASN A 491 -5.43 13.62 -7.88
C ASN A 491 -4.24 14.60 -7.86
N THR A 492 -3.08 14.20 -7.34
CA THR A 492 -1.88 15.02 -7.21
C THR A 492 -0.81 14.63 -8.26
N PRO A 493 0.10 15.54 -8.63
CA PRO A 493 1.32 15.15 -9.34
C PRO A 493 2.23 14.34 -8.42
N GLN A 494 2.87 13.31 -8.97
CA GLN A 494 3.68 12.37 -8.18
C GLN A 494 5.18 12.60 -8.29
N GLN A 495 5.65 13.35 -9.29
CA GLN A 495 7.07 13.53 -9.58
C GLN A 495 7.41 15.02 -9.71
N PHE A 496 8.49 15.43 -9.04
CA PHE A 496 8.96 16.81 -8.95
C PHE A 496 10.47 16.90 -9.19
N LYS A 497 10.89 18.04 -9.74
CA LYS A 497 12.30 18.43 -9.82
C LYS A 497 12.49 19.68 -8.97
N ILE A 498 13.12 19.50 -7.81
CA ILE A 498 13.32 20.54 -6.80
C ILE A 498 14.80 20.88 -6.76
N GLY A 499 15.16 22.02 -7.33
CA GLY A 499 16.56 22.28 -7.71
C GLY A 499 17.04 21.20 -8.69
N ASP A 500 18.12 20.51 -8.36
CA ASP A 500 18.64 19.38 -9.16
C ASP A 500 18.14 18.01 -8.67
N THR A 501 17.36 17.95 -7.58
CA THR A 501 16.90 16.71 -6.96
C THR A 501 15.56 16.26 -7.50
N TRP A 502 15.47 14.99 -7.88
CA TRP A 502 14.20 14.33 -8.15
C TRP A 502 13.53 13.98 -6.82
N VAL A 503 12.25 14.34 -6.69
CA VAL A 503 11.43 14.01 -5.52
C VAL A 503 10.13 13.40 -6.00
N GLU A 504 9.80 12.23 -5.47
CA GLU A 504 8.50 11.61 -5.64
C GLU A 504 7.64 11.87 -4.40
N CYS A 505 6.34 12.06 -4.59
CA CYS A 505 5.37 12.33 -3.54
C CYS A 505 4.11 11.49 -3.73
N TYR A 506 3.73 10.75 -2.69
CA TYR A 506 2.60 9.84 -2.72
C TYR A 506 1.74 10.00 -1.47
N PHE A 507 0.42 9.88 -1.67
CA PHE A 507 -0.57 9.92 -0.61
C PHE A 507 -1.38 8.62 -0.59
N SER A 508 -1.45 7.98 0.58
CA SER A 508 -2.30 6.81 0.78
C SER A 508 -3.72 7.23 1.18
N PRO A 509 -4.73 6.38 0.91
CA PRO A 509 -4.65 5.07 0.22
C PRO A 509 -4.81 5.13 -1.31
N SER A 510 -4.76 6.32 -1.91
CA SER A 510 -5.12 6.53 -3.32
C SER A 510 -4.00 6.23 -4.33
N ASP A 511 -2.72 6.32 -3.91
CA ASP A 511 -1.59 6.39 -4.84
C ASP A 511 -0.80 5.08 -5.02
N GLN A 512 -1.25 3.98 -4.41
CA GLN A 512 -0.53 2.70 -4.41
C GLN A 512 0.88 2.82 -3.81
N THR A 513 1.00 3.54 -2.69
CA THR A 513 2.28 3.96 -2.07
C THR A 513 3.21 2.79 -1.81
N THR A 514 2.68 1.64 -1.37
CA THR A 514 3.45 0.41 -1.13
C THR A 514 4.19 -0.05 -2.38
N ALA A 515 3.55 -0.01 -3.55
CA ALA A 515 4.19 -0.40 -4.80
C ALA A 515 5.35 0.55 -5.16
N ARG A 516 5.23 1.84 -4.82
CA ARG A 516 6.27 2.86 -5.06
C ARG A 516 7.45 2.70 -4.11
N ILE A 517 7.18 2.39 -2.85
CA ILE A 517 8.23 2.03 -1.88
C ILE A 517 8.97 0.79 -2.36
N ARG A 518 8.25 -0.24 -2.83
CA ARG A 518 8.88 -1.44 -3.40
C ARG A 518 9.78 -1.09 -4.58
N GLU A 519 9.26 -0.35 -5.56
CA GLU A 519 10.02 0.06 -6.76
C GLU A 519 11.31 0.81 -6.39
N ALA A 520 11.27 1.68 -5.36
CA ALA A 520 12.46 2.38 -4.87
C ALA A 520 13.45 1.48 -4.10
N LEU A 521 12.98 0.43 -3.41
CA LEU A 521 13.89 -0.56 -2.80
C LEU A 521 14.56 -1.43 -3.87
N GLU A 522 13.86 -1.73 -4.96
CA GLU A 522 14.36 -2.52 -6.09
C GLU A 522 15.44 -1.78 -6.90
N THR A 523 15.65 -0.47 -6.69
CA THR A 523 16.76 0.26 -7.34
C THR A 523 18.11 0.10 -6.64
N ALA A 524 18.17 -0.57 -5.49
CA ALA A 524 19.40 -0.70 -4.72
C ALA A 524 20.48 -1.51 -5.44
N ASP A 525 21.68 -0.93 -5.56
CA ASP A 525 22.86 -1.59 -6.12
C ASP A 525 23.70 -2.30 -5.04
N GLU A 526 23.87 -1.70 -3.85
CA GLU A 526 24.71 -2.30 -2.78
C GLU A 526 24.09 -2.29 -1.38
N THR A 527 23.31 -1.29 -0.99
CA THR A 527 22.85 -1.16 0.42
C THR A 527 21.41 -0.70 0.57
N ILE A 528 20.71 -1.28 1.54
CA ILE A 528 19.43 -0.81 2.06
C ILE A 528 19.50 -0.76 3.59
N ASP A 529 19.26 0.43 4.15
CA ASP A 529 19.19 0.67 5.59
C ASP A 529 17.81 1.23 5.96
N PHE A 530 17.08 0.62 6.89
CA PHE A 530 15.74 1.11 7.26
C PHE A 530 15.48 1.15 8.76
N ALA A 531 14.70 2.15 9.20
CA ALA A 531 14.22 2.29 10.56
C ALA A 531 12.71 2.54 10.57
N LEU A 532 11.95 1.59 11.12
CA LEU A 532 10.49 1.57 11.02
C LEU A 532 9.84 1.36 12.39
N LEU A 533 8.75 2.09 12.65
CA LEU A 533 7.88 1.80 13.79
C LEU A 533 7.17 0.46 13.62
N LEU A 534 6.60 0.20 12.45
CA LEU A 534 5.88 -1.04 12.13
C LEU A 534 6.22 -1.53 10.72
N LEU A 535 6.46 -2.84 10.63
CA LEU A 535 6.64 -3.60 9.39
C LEU A 535 5.71 -4.81 9.43
N THR A 536 4.59 -4.75 8.72
CA THR A 536 3.58 -5.82 8.59
C THR A 536 3.00 -5.87 7.17
N MET A 537 3.81 -5.53 6.18
CA MET A 537 3.45 -5.54 4.77
C MET A 537 4.31 -6.56 4.04
N ASP A 538 3.74 -7.74 3.78
CA ASP A 538 4.41 -8.88 3.13
C ASP A 538 5.14 -8.46 1.84
N GLU A 539 4.54 -7.59 1.03
CA GLU A 539 5.13 -7.13 -0.24
C GLU A 539 6.48 -6.43 -0.05
N LEU A 540 6.59 -5.56 0.97
CA LEU A 540 7.83 -4.85 1.27
C LEU A 540 8.85 -5.74 1.98
N ALA A 541 8.39 -6.67 2.82
CA ALA A 541 9.26 -7.69 3.39
C ALA A 541 9.86 -8.59 2.28
N ILE A 542 9.05 -9.00 1.30
CA ILE A 542 9.54 -9.79 0.15
C ILE A 542 10.56 -8.99 -0.66
N ALA A 543 10.32 -7.68 -0.90
CA ALA A 543 11.27 -6.82 -1.61
C ALA A 543 12.64 -6.75 -0.91
N LEU A 544 12.66 -6.52 0.41
CA LEU A 544 13.89 -6.53 1.20
C LEU A 544 14.62 -7.88 1.14
N LYS A 545 13.86 -8.98 1.21
CA LYS A 545 14.41 -10.32 1.07
C LYS A 545 15.02 -10.52 -0.32
N ASP A 546 14.32 -10.13 -1.38
CA ASP A 546 14.76 -10.33 -2.75
C ASP A 546 16.04 -9.51 -3.02
N ALA A 547 16.10 -8.25 -2.60
CA ALA A 547 17.33 -7.44 -2.63
C ALA A 547 18.50 -8.14 -1.92
N TYR A 548 18.28 -8.69 -0.71
CA TYR A 548 19.30 -9.45 0.01
C TYR A 548 19.80 -10.69 -0.76
N PHE A 549 18.91 -11.42 -1.45
CA PHE A 549 19.30 -12.55 -2.30
C PHE A 549 19.99 -12.12 -3.60
N ASP A 550 19.76 -10.89 -4.04
CA ASP A 550 20.48 -10.23 -5.14
C ASP A 550 21.81 -9.58 -4.69
N LEU A 551 22.26 -9.90 -3.46
CA LEU A 551 23.54 -9.52 -2.86
C LEU A 551 23.64 -8.04 -2.41
N VAL A 552 22.51 -7.37 -2.23
CA VAL A 552 22.41 -6.08 -1.53
C VAL A 552 22.56 -6.32 -0.02
N ASP A 553 23.35 -5.50 0.67
CA ASP A 553 23.44 -5.50 2.13
C ASP A 553 22.21 -4.82 2.73
N VAL A 554 21.40 -5.58 3.46
CA VAL A 554 20.12 -5.11 4.01
C VAL A 554 20.16 -5.12 5.53
N ARG A 555 20.09 -3.93 6.13
CA ARG A 555 20.08 -3.73 7.59
C ARG A 555 18.80 -3.03 8.03
N GLY A 556 18.21 -3.50 9.12
CA GLY A 556 16.90 -3.01 9.56
C GLY A 556 16.77 -2.82 11.06
N LEU A 557 16.11 -1.75 11.45
CA LEU A 557 15.65 -1.51 12.81
C LEU A 557 14.13 -1.41 12.81
N VAL A 558 13.47 -2.24 13.60
CA VAL A 558 12.02 -2.14 13.84
C VAL A 558 11.75 -1.87 15.31
N ASN A 559 10.68 -1.14 15.63
CA ASN A 559 10.32 -0.93 17.02
C ASN A 559 9.88 -2.25 17.69
N SER A 560 10.27 -2.48 18.94
CA SER A 560 9.77 -3.63 19.71
C SER A 560 8.29 -3.42 20.09
N GLY A 561 7.48 -4.45 19.82
CA GLY A 561 6.15 -4.62 20.43
C GLY A 561 6.22 -5.67 21.55
N SER A 562 5.10 -5.94 22.22
CA SER A 562 5.02 -7.11 23.11
C SER A 562 5.16 -8.44 22.36
N GLU A 563 4.94 -8.43 21.04
CA GLU A 563 5.24 -9.52 20.09
C GLU A 563 5.64 -8.87 18.74
N PRO A 564 6.84 -9.13 18.21
CA PRO A 564 7.26 -8.70 16.88
C PRO A 564 6.36 -9.26 15.78
N SER A 565 6.31 -8.59 14.63
CA SER A 565 5.47 -9.05 13.51
C SER A 565 5.98 -10.36 12.90
N SER A 566 5.08 -11.10 12.24
CA SER A 566 5.45 -12.27 11.43
C SER A 566 6.51 -11.94 10.38
N ASP A 567 6.48 -10.73 9.83
CA ASP A 567 7.35 -10.29 8.75
C ASP A 567 8.77 -10.02 9.27
N PHE A 568 8.89 -9.43 10.46
CA PHE A 568 10.18 -9.33 11.14
C PHE A 568 10.83 -10.72 11.32
N TYR A 569 10.07 -11.68 11.86
CA TYR A 569 10.57 -13.04 12.06
C TYR A 569 10.86 -13.76 10.74
N PHE A 570 10.06 -13.51 9.71
CA PHE A 570 10.28 -14.02 8.37
C PHE A 570 11.64 -13.56 7.82
N LEU A 571 11.95 -12.27 7.89
CA LEU A 571 13.21 -11.72 7.40
C LEU A 571 14.42 -12.20 8.20
N GLN A 572 14.31 -12.26 9.53
CA GLN A 572 15.35 -12.85 10.37
C GLN A 572 15.61 -14.33 10.02
N ALA A 573 14.56 -15.09 9.73
CA ALA A 573 14.70 -16.50 9.32
C ALA A 573 15.37 -16.66 7.95
N GLN A 574 15.34 -15.64 7.08
CA GLN A 574 16.12 -15.62 5.82
C GLN A 574 17.60 -15.25 6.04
N GLY A 575 17.95 -14.70 7.21
CA GLY A 575 19.31 -14.33 7.58
C GLY A 575 19.64 -12.84 7.46
N LEU A 576 18.65 -11.98 7.21
CA LEU A 576 18.86 -10.53 7.16
C LEU A 576 19.25 -9.99 8.55
N GLU A 577 20.13 -8.98 8.57
CA GLU A 577 20.53 -8.29 9.79
C GLU A 577 19.44 -7.28 10.18
N ILE A 578 18.41 -7.75 10.87
CA ILE A 578 17.32 -6.91 11.36
C ILE A 578 17.18 -7.08 12.86
N TYR A 579 17.14 -5.96 13.56
CA TYR A 579 17.04 -5.90 15.00
C TYR A 579 15.81 -5.13 15.45
N GLU A 580 15.32 -5.52 16.61
CA GLU A 580 14.29 -4.78 17.31
C GLU A 580 14.90 -3.75 18.25
N ASN A 581 14.29 -2.57 18.30
CA ASN A 581 14.59 -1.57 19.32
C ASN A 581 13.97 -1.97 20.66
N TRP A 582 14.79 -2.52 21.56
CA TRP A 582 14.45 -2.77 22.96
C TRP A 582 15.04 -1.73 23.93
N LEU A 583 15.83 -0.78 23.42
CA LEU A 583 16.74 0.04 24.23
C LEU A 583 16.18 1.41 24.57
N PHE A 584 15.31 1.91 23.70
CA PHE A 584 14.68 3.20 23.84
C PHE A 584 13.17 3.07 23.88
N ASP A 585 12.48 4.09 24.38
CA ASP A 585 11.01 4.08 24.52
C ASP A 585 10.32 3.58 23.24
N ILE A 586 10.41 4.35 22.14
CA ILE A 586 9.83 3.97 20.84
C ILE A 586 10.71 4.49 19.70
N LEU A 587 11.06 3.60 18.78
CA LEU A 587 11.61 3.93 17.45
C LEU A 587 10.45 4.34 16.55
N HIS A 588 10.15 5.64 16.47
CA HIS A 588 8.96 6.15 15.76
C HIS A 588 9.25 6.58 14.30
N HIS A 589 10.47 6.35 13.81
CA HIS A 589 10.83 6.56 12.41
C HIS A 589 9.94 5.77 11.45
N LYS A 590 9.81 6.30 10.23
CA LYS A 590 9.39 5.58 9.03
C LYS A 590 10.30 6.04 7.91
N TYR A 591 11.47 5.43 7.78
CA TYR A 591 12.33 5.71 6.65
C TYR A 591 13.11 4.48 6.18
N ALA A 592 13.53 4.53 4.92
CA ALA A 592 14.56 3.67 4.35
C ALA A 592 15.55 4.51 3.54
N ILE A 593 16.77 4.03 3.43
CA ILE A 593 17.88 4.64 2.71
C ILE A 593 18.38 3.59 1.72
N VAL A 594 18.58 4.00 0.48
CA VAL A 594 19.17 3.16 -0.55
C VAL A 594 20.50 3.79 -0.96
N ASP A 595 21.56 2.97 -0.94
CA ASP A 595 22.87 3.31 -1.50
C ASP A 595 23.53 4.59 -0.98
N ALA A 596 23.38 4.88 0.32
CA ALA A 596 23.91 6.10 0.96
C ALA A 596 25.42 6.35 0.73
N HIS A 597 26.17 5.32 0.36
CA HIS A 597 27.60 5.35 0.12
C HIS A 597 28.02 5.39 -1.36
N LEU A 598 27.06 5.34 -2.30
CA LEU A 598 27.31 5.23 -3.73
C LEU A 598 26.69 6.40 -4.52
N PRO A 599 27.32 7.58 -4.57
CA PRO A 599 26.76 8.74 -5.26
C PRO A 599 26.37 8.52 -6.73
N ASP A 600 26.94 7.50 -7.39
CA ASP A 600 26.70 7.19 -8.80
C ASP A 600 25.53 6.19 -9.02
N SER A 601 24.93 5.61 -7.97
CA SER A 601 23.80 4.65 -8.06
C SER A 601 22.43 5.25 -7.75
N ASP A 602 22.31 6.58 -7.83
CA ASP A 602 21.09 7.32 -7.46
C ASP A 602 20.62 7.11 -6.00
N PRO A 603 21.44 7.48 -4.99
CA PRO A 603 21.06 7.29 -3.60
C PRO A 603 19.78 8.03 -3.24
N LEU A 604 18.91 7.37 -2.48
CA LEU A 604 17.61 7.92 -2.13
C LEU A 604 17.22 7.69 -0.66
N VAL A 605 16.28 8.50 -0.20
CA VAL A 605 15.60 8.34 1.09
C VAL A 605 14.11 8.26 0.87
N ILE A 606 13.50 7.22 1.44
CA ILE A 606 12.05 7.08 1.57
C ILE A 606 11.69 7.57 2.96
N THR A 607 10.79 8.55 3.11
CA THR A 607 10.32 8.97 4.44
C THR A 607 8.92 9.60 4.40
N GLY A 608 8.30 9.76 5.56
CA GLY A 608 6.98 10.35 5.70
C GLY A 608 6.26 9.82 6.95
N SER A 609 4.93 9.81 6.90
CA SER A 609 4.10 9.30 7.99
C SER A 609 3.78 7.81 7.87
N HIS A 610 3.91 7.26 6.66
CA HIS A 610 3.48 5.91 6.26
C HIS A 610 4.24 4.79 6.98
N ASN A 611 3.57 4.06 7.86
CA ASN A 611 4.11 2.78 8.35
C ASN A 611 4.04 1.71 7.25
N TRP A 612 4.92 0.71 7.25
CA TRP A 612 4.87 -0.34 6.22
C TRP A 612 3.86 -1.42 6.61
N THR A 613 2.56 -1.07 6.53
CA THR A 613 1.44 -1.91 6.99
C THR A 613 0.26 -1.86 6.03
N PHE A 614 -0.61 -2.88 6.07
CA PHE A 614 -1.83 -2.94 5.25
C PHE A 614 -2.77 -1.75 5.48
N SER A 615 -2.93 -1.30 6.74
CA SER A 615 -3.80 -0.16 7.06
C SER A 615 -3.25 1.16 6.53
N ALA A 616 -1.93 1.35 6.51
CA ALA A 616 -1.33 2.55 5.92
C ALA A 616 -1.58 2.62 4.41
N GLU A 617 -1.58 1.48 3.72
CA GLU A 617 -1.84 1.41 2.28
C GLU A 617 -3.32 1.54 1.91
N THR A 618 -4.23 1.00 2.73
CA THR A 618 -5.64 0.80 2.31
C THR A 618 -6.67 1.65 3.04
N GLN A 619 -6.31 2.26 4.17
CA GLN A 619 -7.28 2.89 5.07
C GLN A 619 -6.84 4.26 5.57
N ASN A 620 -5.59 4.40 6.01
CA ASN A 620 -5.11 5.61 6.65
C ASN A 620 -4.72 6.67 5.61
N ASP A 621 -4.95 7.93 5.97
CA ASP A 621 -4.38 9.07 5.25
C ASP A 621 -2.91 9.24 5.66
N GLU A 622 -2.01 9.05 4.71
CA GLU A 622 -0.56 9.09 4.93
C GLU A 622 0.12 9.84 3.79
N ASN A 623 1.33 10.33 4.02
CA ASN A 623 2.20 10.85 2.96
C ASN A 623 3.57 10.17 2.99
N THR A 624 4.16 10.04 1.80
CA THR A 624 5.50 9.49 1.58
C THR A 624 6.22 10.34 0.54
N LEU A 625 7.46 10.69 0.84
CA LEU A 625 8.43 11.26 -0.09
C LEU A 625 9.52 10.25 -0.40
N ILE A 626 9.94 10.21 -1.66
CA ILE A 626 11.16 9.51 -2.11
C ILE A 626 12.09 10.57 -2.68
N ILE A 627 13.24 10.78 -2.04
CA ILE A 627 14.14 11.91 -2.32
C ILE A 627 15.45 11.36 -2.87
N HIS A 628 15.70 11.58 -4.17
CA HIS A 628 16.88 11.12 -4.89
C HIS A 628 18.05 12.09 -4.71
N ASN A 629 18.74 11.98 -3.57
CA ASN A 629 19.80 12.88 -3.17
C ASN A 629 20.81 12.20 -2.23
N ALA A 630 22.05 12.07 -2.70
CA ALA A 630 23.16 11.46 -1.96
C ALA A 630 23.50 12.15 -0.64
N ASP A 631 23.41 13.48 -0.58
CA ASP A 631 23.69 14.23 0.65
C ASP A 631 22.61 13.95 1.71
N ILE A 632 21.34 13.89 1.31
CA ILE A 632 20.22 13.56 2.21
C ILE A 632 20.30 12.10 2.65
N ALA A 633 20.60 11.17 1.74
CA ALA A 633 20.83 9.76 2.07
C ALA A 633 21.96 9.61 3.11
N ASN A 634 23.07 10.33 2.96
CA ASN A 634 24.15 10.31 3.94
C ASN A 634 23.76 10.96 5.28
N ILE A 635 22.92 12.00 5.30
CA ILE A 635 22.39 12.58 6.55
C ILE A 635 21.54 11.54 7.30
N TYR A 636 20.66 10.82 6.61
CA TYR A 636 19.85 9.75 7.23
C TYR A 636 20.71 8.59 7.70
N LEU A 637 21.78 8.24 6.98
CA LEU A 637 22.71 7.20 7.41
C LEU A 637 23.38 7.53 8.75
N GLN A 638 23.75 8.80 8.98
CA GLN A 638 24.30 9.24 10.27
C GLN A 638 23.31 9.00 11.43
N GLU A 639 22.00 9.13 11.18
CA GLU A 639 20.98 8.79 12.17
C GLU A 639 20.88 7.27 12.35
N PHE A 640 20.76 6.54 11.24
CA PHE A 640 20.66 5.08 11.24
C PHE A 640 21.81 4.44 12.02
N GLU A 641 23.05 4.82 11.74
CA GLU A 641 24.23 4.28 12.40
C GLU A 641 24.26 4.59 13.90
N ALA A 642 23.81 5.78 14.32
CA ALA A 642 23.69 6.10 15.74
C ALA A 642 22.73 5.16 16.47
N ARG A 643 21.65 4.72 15.80
CA ARG A 643 20.70 3.73 16.36
C ARG A 643 21.25 2.32 16.25
N TRP A 644 21.80 1.97 15.09
CA TRP A 644 22.33 0.64 14.78
C TRP A 644 23.41 0.25 15.78
N GLN A 645 24.45 1.07 15.93
CA GLN A 645 25.56 0.81 16.85
C GLN A 645 25.11 0.71 18.31
N SER A 646 23.98 1.32 18.68
CA SER A 646 23.44 1.22 20.03
C SER A 646 22.81 -0.15 20.32
N ILE A 647 22.29 -0.83 19.29
CA ILE A 647 21.50 -2.08 19.40
C ILE A 647 22.34 -3.32 19.05
N VAL A 648 23.36 -3.19 18.19
CA VAL A 648 24.22 -4.32 17.79
C VAL A 648 24.79 -5.01 19.03
N SER A 649 24.56 -6.33 19.10
CA SER A 649 24.87 -7.15 20.25
C SER A 649 25.64 -8.40 19.85
N THR A 650 26.44 -8.93 20.76
CA THR A 650 26.89 -10.33 20.68
C THR A 650 26.02 -11.20 21.56
N GLU A 651 25.47 -12.25 20.99
CA GLU A 651 24.54 -13.18 21.64
C GLU A 651 25.15 -14.57 21.81
N GLU A 652 24.94 -15.19 22.97
CA GLU A 652 25.13 -16.64 23.14
C GLU A 652 23.88 -17.28 23.74
N SER A 653 23.37 -18.31 23.05
CA SER A 653 22.22 -19.10 23.49
C SER A 653 22.59 -20.16 24.51
N HIS A 654 21.75 -20.29 25.55
CA HIS A 654 21.81 -21.33 26.57
C HIS A 654 20.57 -22.22 26.48
N ALA A 655 20.63 -23.40 27.10
CA ALA A 655 19.59 -24.43 26.99
C ALA A 655 18.15 -23.95 27.27
N ASN A 656 17.96 -22.85 28.01
CA ASN A 656 16.64 -22.30 28.38
C ASN A 656 16.50 -20.76 28.24
N PHE A 657 17.54 -20.02 27.84
CA PHE A 657 17.49 -18.56 27.69
C PHE A 657 18.66 -18.08 26.81
N SER A 658 18.57 -16.88 26.26
CA SER A 658 19.64 -16.29 25.45
C SER A 658 20.09 -14.98 26.08
N VAL A 659 21.41 -14.76 26.13
CA VAL A 659 21.98 -13.55 26.72
C VAL A 659 22.59 -12.72 25.61
N LYS A 660 22.11 -11.48 25.48
CA LYS A 660 22.63 -10.48 24.54
C LYS A 660 23.49 -9.48 25.28
N VAL A 661 24.68 -9.19 24.76
CA VAL A 661 25.61 -8.18 25.29
C VAL A 661 25.76 -7.06 24.28
N PHE A 662 25.40 -5.83 24.67
CA PHE A 662 25.30 -4.67 23.78
C PHE A 662 25.58 -3.36 24.53
N PRO A 663 25.83 -2.22 23.85
CA PRO A 663 26.28 -2.18 22.46
C PRO A 663 27.61 -2.90 22.32
N ASN A 664 27.86 -3.50 21.17
CA ASN A 664 29.13 -4.13 20.87
C ASN A 664 29.56 -3.76 19.45
N PRO A 665 30.41 -2.74 19.27
CA PRO A 665 31.30 -2.15 20.28
C PRO A 665 30.64 -1.22 21.33
N ALA A 666 31.15 -1.27 22.56
CA ALA A 666 30.71 -0.43 23.68
C ALA A 666 31.55 0.85 23.83
N ASP A 667 30.88 1.97 24.04
CA ASP A 667 31.50 3.22 24.50
C ASP A 667 31.61 3.22 26.03
N ALA A 668 30.62 3.75 26.76
CA ALA A 668 30.71 3.96 28.21
C ALA A 668 30.25 2.76 29.07
N HIS A 669 29.32 1.95 28.55
CA HIS A 669 28.74 0.82 29.26
C HIS A 669 28.46 -0.34 28.29
N LEU A 670 28.55 -1.56 28.83
CA LEU A 670 27.97 -2.79 28.27
C LEU A 670 26.71 -3.12 29.07
N PHE A 671 25.67 -3.58 28.41
CA PHE A 671 24.40 -3.99 28.97
C PHE A 671 24.11 -5.44 28.62
N LEU A 672 23.34 -6.10 29.49
CA LEU A 672 22.90 -7.48 29.28
C LEU A 672 21.38 -7.55 29.27
N SER A 673 20.82 -8.19 28.22
CA SER A 673 19.40 -8.50 28.11
C SER A 673 19.17 -10.01 28.01
N GLY A 674 17.96 -10.46 28.31
CA GLY A 674 17.56 -11.87 28.30
C GLY A 674 18.11 -12.68 29.48
N VAL A 675 18.56 -12.02 30.55
CA VAL A 675 19.13 -12.66 31.75
C VAL A 675 18.04 -12.93 32.79
N PRO A 676 17.72 -14.20 33.11
CA PRO A 676 16.80 -14.52 34.21
C PRO A 676 17.35 -14.03 35.56
N GLU A 677 16.45 -13.64 36.47
CA GLU A 677 16.84 -13.22 37.81
C GLU A 677 17.64 -14.33 38.52
N GLY A 678 18.83 -13.99 39.03
CA GLY A 678 19.72 -14.92 39.71
C GLY A 678 20.50 -15.89 38.82
N ALA A 679 20.48 -15.73 37.48
CA ALA A 679 21.21 -16.61 36.58
C ALA A 679 22.74 -16.54 36.75
N PHE A 680 23.26 -15.38 37.17
CA PHE A 680 24.70 -15.13 37.32
C PHE A 680 25.01 -14.46 38.67
N GLU A 681 26.15 -14.81 39.26
CA GLU A 681 26.60 -14.30 40.57
C GLU A 681 27.75 -13.29 40.44
N GLU A 682 28.68 -13.55 39.53
CA GLU A 682 29.88 -12.74 39.31
C GLU A 682 30.14 -12.54 37.82
N LEU A 683 30.86 -11.47 37.50
CA LEU A 683 31.33 -11.19 36.16
C LEU A 683 32.77 -10.70 36.16
N ARG A 684 33.50 -10.91 35.06
CA ARG A 684 34.83 -10.36 34.83
C ARG A 684 35.06 -9.99 33.38
N LEU A 685 35.91 -9.01 33.14
CA LEU A 685 36.38 -8.63 31.82
C LEU A 685 37.85 -9.02 31.67
N ILE A 686 38.15 -9.74 30.59
CA ILE A 686 39.48 -10.28 30.30
C ILE A 686 39.94 -9.76 28.95
N ASP A 687 41.18 -9.32 28.84
CA ASP A 687 41.73 -8.99 27.52
C ASP A 687 42.04 -10.25 26.68
N LEU A 688 42.41 -10.06 25.41
CA LEU A 688 42.78 -11.16 24.51
C LEU A 688 43.99 -12.00 24.97
N LEU A 689 44.78 -11.50 25.91
CA LEU A 689 45.92 -12.22 26.48
C LEU A 689 45.53 -13.02 27.74
N GLY A 690 44.25 -13.06 28.09
CA GLY A 690 43.74 -13.78 29.25
C GLY A 690 43.93 -13.04 30.57
N ARG A 691 44.28 -11.76 30.57
CA ARG A 691 44.51 -10.96 31.78
C ARG A 691 43.20 -10.30 32.22
N VAL A 692 42.78 -10.57 33.45
CA VAL A 692 41.61 -9.94 34.06
C VAL A 692 41.87 -8.44 34.23
N GLN A 693 41.06 -7.63 33.57
CA GLN A 693 41.08 -6.17 33.71
C GLN A 693 40.13 -5.69 34.80
N TRP A 694 39.01 -6.39 34.96
CA TRP A 694 37.96 -6.02 35.90
C TRP A 694 37.21 -7.26 36.40
N THR A 695 36.76 -7.24 37.66
CA THR A 695 35.91 -8.27 38.27
C THR A 695 34.94 -7.64 39.25
N GLY A 696 33.72 -8.20 39.37
CA GLY A 696 32.69 -7.69 40.26
C GLY A 696 31.50 -8.64 40.38
N ALA A 697 30.56 -8.28 41.27
CA ALA A 697 29.27 -8.94 41.34
C ALA A 697 28.49 -8.72 40.03
N PHE A 698 27.61 -9.66 39.69
CA PHE A 698 26.77 -9.52 38.49
C PHE A 698 25.94 -8.24 38.54
N GLN A 699 25.99 -7.45 37.46
CA GLN A 699 25.13 -6.30 37.22
C GLN A 699 24.74 -6.27 35.73
N PRO A 700 23.49 -5.92 35.39
CA PRO A 700 23.03 -5.86 34.00
C PRO A 700 23.59 -4.67 33.22
N SER A 701 24.24 -3.72 33.90
CA SER A 701 24.96 -2.57 33.32
C SER A 701 26.39 -2.59 33.84
N ILE A 702 27.35 -2.69 32.94
CA ILE A 702 28.78 -2.85 33.24
C ILE A 702 29.52 -1.64 32.66
N PRO A 703 30.15 -0.80 33.50
CA PRO A 703 30.95 0.32 33.00
C PRO A 703 32.19 -0.20 32.27
N THR A 704 32.50 0.41 31.13
CA THR A 704 33.72 0.10 30.35
C THR A 704 34.93 0.88 30.85
N GLN A 705 34.76 1.91 31.69
CA GLN A 705 35.87 2.63 32.31
C GLN A 705 36.42 1.85 33.52
N PRO A 706 37.75 1.65 33.67
CA PRO A 706 38.85 2.31 32.95
C PRO A 706 39.52 1.43 31.88
N LEU A 707 38.78 0.60 31.14
CA LEU A 707 39.34 -0.18 30.03
C LEU A 707 39.86 0.75 28.93
N ASN A 708 40.84 0.30 28.15
CA ASN A 708 41.23 1.01 26.94
C ASN A 708 40.39 0.49 25.77
N ALA A 709 40.34 1.23 24.66
CA ALA A 709 39.80 0.69 23.41
C ALA A 709 40.47 -0.64 23.04
N GLY A 710 39.68 -1.64 22.68
CA GLY A 710 40.17 -2.98 22.36
C GLY A 710 39.12 -4.08 22.51
N LEU A 711 39.54 -5.31 22.21
CA LEU A 711 38.72 -6.51 22.35
C LEU A 711 38.92 -7.16 23.72
N TYR A 712 37.81 -7.57 24.32
CA TYR A 712 37.71 -8.22 25.61
C TYR A 712 36.80 -9.44 25.54
N TRP A 713 36.93 -10.30 26.54
CA TRP A 713 35.97 -11.34 26.89
C TRP A 713 35.25 -10.89 28.16
N LEU A 714 33.96 -10.57 28.04
CA LEU A 714 33.08 -10.49 29.19
C LEU A 714 32.75 -11.92 29.60
N GLN A 715 33.11 -12.31 30.82
CA GLN A 715 32.76 -13.61 31.36
C GLN A 715 31.77 -13.48 32.50
N LEU A 716 30.69 -14.25 32.45
CA LEU A 716 29.65 -14.33 33.47
C LEU A 716 29.72 -15.71 34.13
N CYS A 717 29.66 -15.77 35.46
CA CYS A 717 29.68 -17.03 36.19
C CYS A 717 28.28 -17.38 36.68
N THR A 718 27.81 -18.58 36.33
CA THR A 718 26.52 -19.10 36.79
C THR A 718 26.58 -19.49 38.27
N ALA A 719 25.41 -19.65 38.90
CA ALA A 719 25.31 -20.20 40.25
C ALA A 719 25.92 -21.62 40.40
N ALA A 720 26.14 -22.32 39.29
CA ALA A 720 26.82 -23.62 39.26
C ALA A 720 28.36 -23.50 39.14
N GLY A 721 28.91 -22.28 39.11
CA GLY A 721 30.35 -22.01 38.98
C GLY A 721 30.91 -22.12 37.56
N GLN A 722 30.04 -22.09 36.54
CA GLN A 722 30.45 -22.17 35.14
C GLN A 722 30.61 -20.76 34.55
N TRP A 723 31.77 -20.50 33.94
CA TRP A 723 32.03 -19.26 33.21
C TRP A 723 31.58 -19.35 31.76
N ILE A 724 30.78 -18.38 31.33
CA ILE A 724 30.33 -18.19 29.94
C ILE A 724 31.00 -16.93 29.41
N SER A 725 31.46 -16.94 28.16
CA SER A 725 32.27 -15.84 27.61
C SER A 725 31.58 -15.19 26.42
N TYR A 726 31.52 -13.86 26.42
CA TYR A 726 31.01 -13.03 25.35
C TYR A 726 32.16 -12.18 24.83
N LYS A 727 32.37 -12.17 23.51
CA LYS A 727 33.39 -11.32 22.91
C LYS A 727 32.84 -9.90 22.82
N VAL A 728 33.46 -8.94 23.49
CA VAL A 728 33.03 -7.55 23.52
C VAL A 728 34.15 -6.64 23.04
N GLN A 729 33.80 -5.59 22.31
CA GLN A 729 34.71 -4.54 21.86
C GLN A 729 34.41 -3.28 22.65
N VAL A 730 35.46 -2.55 23.07
CA VAL A 730 35.36 -1.22 23.68
C VAL A 730 36.00 -0.22 22.71
N GLN A 731 35.36 0.92 22.45
CA GLN A 731 35.75 1.81 21.33
C GLN A 731 36.10 3.27 21.67
N HIS A 732 36.00 3.69 22.93
CA HIS A 732 36.22 5.10 23.33
C HIS A 732 37.69 5.55 23.39
#